data_AF-A0A2M9HBA4-F1
#
_entry.id   AF-A0A2M9HBA4-F1
#
_cell.length_a   1.000
_cell.length_b   1.000
_cell.length_c   1.000
_cell.angle_alpha   90.00
_cell.angle_beta   90.00
_cell.angle_gamma   90.00
#
_symmetry.space_group_name_H-M   'P 1'
#
loop_
_entity.id
_entity.type
_entity.pdbx_description
1 polymer ?
#
loop_
_entity_poly.entity_id
_entity_poly.type
_entity_poly.pdbx_seq_one_letter_code
_entity_poly.pdbx_strand_id
1 'polypeptide(L)'
;MATLENHDWRQLLGVTAGVLCTLAMIAPVSANAAEAGVVTADESSFDATQVVATHEPSSAEYVFSSSSQVTPYSLRRSGNTGAKELTASADIKGLSSVAATWTQSAESATQSPVTASIRYFENNQWSEWTDLALNDERPDSETAEQAAMQSTGLYYVGAADKAEIRLEVPAEAAGEVSNPKLVVIDSGYDEAETPDGATTESSSYEASSAASARVRSAAAVTASTASSQPVTGAIHTRESWWRSGLPKMSWTPEKGKWQGAIVHHTDNANNYSQAEAKVLVQNIYYYHCKTLSWGDIGYNLLVDRFGGVWEGRDDGVANKVVQANNIIGAQSRGFNAATFGISILGNFEIAQPSAAALKSVSASIAWEFEGMGITNAKDKFSYKGTQNRISGHGDKEHASVDSANNTDCPGTYLKAQMNNIRNQVQTYLNQALKITSVGSIAAVTTEAGVEPAYPKTVSVTYKDGTTGTANITWNKLTKQQYSVRTGAVYTVKGTAYGKNNTTAAVTVKITVNPMKVSSVDYQNVIKTKVGVAPALAKKAVVHWADGATTQETIVWKTPAAGDYATAGNTFAVTGTVAGQTISVDVTVVNTLDSYTVTFDSQGGSKVTPKKIQEGDAATAPSFPKRDGYYFLGWYTAPKGGFGYDFTEPIHSDITLYGRWSKQIDSLAVRRGNTYYFKYSITGGSADRVVGYGKANDTVLVGDWDGDGTDTLAVRRGNQYYVKNSISGGQADKVIAYGRPSDTVLVGDWDGDGKDTLAVRRGNTYYIKNSISGGAADKVIAYGRANDVVLVGDWNGDGKDTLAVRRGNVYHVKNSMSGGAADRVIGYGKSSDTVLVGDWNGDGKDTLAVRRGNVYYVKNSISGGAADNVVGYGKADDVVLVGKWR
;
A
#
# COMPACT_ATOMS: atom_id res chain seq x y z
N MET A 1 -53.09 -33.94 -18.55
CA MET A 1 -53.50 -34.51 -19.85
C MET A 1 -52.25 -34.84 -20.64
N ALA A 2 -52.16 -36.09 -21.04
CA ALA A 2 -51.38 -36.67 -22.16
C ALA A 2 -51.25 -35.70 -23.38
N THR A 3 -50.27 -35.73 -24.29
CA THR A 3 -49.25 -36.72 -24.71
C THR A 3 -48.44 -36.13 -25.89
N LEU A 4 -47.19 -36.63 -26.08
CA LEU A 4 -46.44 -36.83 -27.35
C LEU A 4 -45.99 -35.56 -28.14
N GLU A 5 -44.84 -35.46 -28.83
CA GLU A 5 -43.88 -36.45 -29.32
C GLU A 5 -42.53 -35.82 -29.74
N ASN A 6 -41.45 -36.58 -29.52
CA ASN A 6 -40.16 -36.71 -30.22
C ASN A 6 -39.69 -35.71 -31.30
N HIS A 7 -38.40 -35.33 -31.21
CA HIS A 7 -37.40 -35.81 -32.19
C HIS A 7 -35.98 -35.87 -31.60
N ASP A 8 -35.42 -37.07 -31.68
CA ASP A 8 -34.02 -37.48 -31.46
C ASP A 8 -33.19 -37.17 -32.72
N TRP A 9 -31.90 -36.80 -32.56
CA TRP A 9 -30.81 -37.27 -33.44
C TRP A 9 -29.46 -37.18 -32.70
N ARG A 10 -28.80 -38.34 -32.69
CA ARG A 10 -27.53 -38.66 -32.07
C ARG A 10 -26.32 -38.25 -32.94
N GLN A 11 -25.17 -38.21 -32.24
CA GLN A 11 -23.96 -39.00 -32.53
C GLN A 11 -22.71 -38.34 -33.19
N LEU A 12 -21.59 -38.63 -32.50
CA LEU A 12 -20.26 -39.10 -32.97
C LEU A 12 -19.06 -38.14 -32.89
N LEU A 13 -18.16 -38.57 -31.99
CA LEU A 13 -16.70 -38.76 -32.11
C LEU A 13 -15.81 -37.52 -32.24
N GLY A 14 -14.75 -37.33 -31.44
CA GLY A 14 -13.91 -38.31 -30.75
C GLY A 14 -12.66 -38.62 -31.59
N VAL A 15 -11.49 -38.63 -30.92
CA VAL A 15 -10.22 -39.35 -31.19
C VAL A 15 -9.11 -38.56 -30.43
N THR A 16 -8.74 -38.90 -29.19
CA THR A 16 -7.85 -40.01 -28.70
C THR A 16 -6.36 -39.75 -28.96
N ALA A 17 -5.37 -40.20 -28.20
CA ALA A 17 -5.23 -40.85 -26.88
C ALA A 17 -3.71 -40.86 -26.56
N GLY A 18 -3.36 -41.19 -25.33
CA GLY A 18 -2.00 -41.09 -24.79
C GLY A 18 -0.99 -42.15 -25.23
N VAL A 19 0.17 -42.10 -24.56
CA VAL A 19 1.14 -43.20 -24.49
C VAL A 19 1.48 -43.43 -23.02
N LEU A 20 1.38 -44.70 -22.62
CA LEU A 20 1.69 -45.28 -21.32
C LEU A 20 2.49 -46.56 -21.66
N CYS A 21 3.66 -46.77 -21.04
CA CYS A 21 4.35 -48.07 -20.92
C CYS A 21 5.49 -47.90 -19.88
N THR A 22 5.38 -48.46 -18.66
CA THR A 22 5.79 -49.82 -18.19
C THR A 22 7.32 -49.95 -17.99
N LEU A 23 7.92 -50.66 -17.02
CA LEU A 23 7.55 -51.56 -15.91
C LEU A 23 8.85 -51.82 -15.11
N ALA A 24 8.81 -51.98 -13.79
CA ALA A 24 9.48 -53.08 -13.05
C ALA A 24 9.26 -52.98 -11.53
N MET A 25 8.58 -53.99 -10.98
CA MET A 25 8.52 -54.34 -9.55
C MET A 25 9.67 -55.27 -9.20
N ILE A 26 10.22 -55.19 -7.97
CA ILE A 26 10.60 -56.35 -7.14
C ILE A 26 10.26 -56.02 -5.67
N ALA A 27 9.61 -56.96 -4.98
CA ALA A 27 9.16 -56.92 -3.59
C ALA A 27 10.19 -57.60 -2.63
N PRO A 28 9.85 -58.04 -1.39
CA PRO A 28 10.37 -57.51 -0.12
C PRO A 28 11.16 -58.56 0.72
N VAL A 29 11.28 -58.33 2.05
CA VAL A 29 11.83 -59.19 3.14
C VAL A 29 13.32 -58.89 3.42
N SER A 30 13.82 -58.55 4.60
CA SER A 30 13.56 -58.82 6.05
C SER A 30 14.42 -57.80 6.86
N ALA A 31 14.23 -57.42 8.13
CA ALA A 31 13.32 -57.75 9.23
C ALA A 31 13.52 -56.67 10.33
N ASN A 32 12.47 -56.44 11.12
CA ASN A 32 12.36 -56.15 12.57
C ASN A 32 13.47 -55.34 13.29
N ALA A 33 13.19 -54.55 14.32
CA ALA A 33 12.01 -54.02 14.99
C ALA A 33 12.57 -53.22 16.18
N ALA A 34 12.01 -52.05 16.48
CA ALA A 34 11.79 -51.59 17.87
C ALA A 34 10.93 -50.32 17.81
N GLU A 35 9.76 -50.41 18.42
CA GLU A 35 8.79 -49.34 18.60
C GLU A 35 9.41 -48.14 19.35
N ALA A 36 9.19 -46.93 18.84
CA ALA A 36 9.16 -45.74 19.69
C ALA A 36 7.70 -45.33 19.84
N GLY A 37 7.11 -45.82 20.93
CA GLY A 37 5.79 -45.43 21.39
C GLY A 37 5.73 -43.94 21.69
N VAL A 38 4.59 -43.36 21.37
CA VAL A 38 4.15 -42.06 21.84
C VAL A 38 4.16 -42.07 23.36
N VAL A 39 5.02 -41.26 23.98
CA VAL A 39 4.93 -40.93 25.40
C VAL A 39 4.65 -39.43 25.48
N THR A 40 3.43 -39.14 25.91
CA THR A 40 3.01 -37.85 26.45
C THR A 40 3.98 -37.45 27.57
N ALA A 41 4.71 -36.35 27.39
CA ALA A 41 5.47 -35.77 28.48
C ALA A 41 4.49 -35.15 29.49
N ASP A 42 4.32 -35.88 30.58
CA ASP A 42 3.66 -35.50 31.82
C ASP A 42 4.39 -34.30 32.45
N GLU A 43 3.65 -33.23 32.72
CA GLU A 43 4.09 -32.15 33.59
C GLU A 43 4.06 -32.64 35.05
N SER A 44 5.08 -33.36 35.50
CA SER A 44 5.32 -33.54 36.93
C SER A 44 6.76 -33.95 37.29
N SER A 45 7.31 -33.20 38.25
CA SER A 45 8.56 -33.43 39.01
C SER A 45 9.90 -33.22 38.29
N PHE A 46 10.37 -31.96 38.29
CA PHE A 46 11.81 -31.71 38.31
C PHE A 46 12.29 -31.93 39.75
N ASP A 47 13.07 -33.00 39.98
CA ASP A 47 13.72 -33.26 41.26
C ASP A 47 14.91 -32.31 41.43
N ALA A 48 14.75 -31.32 42.30
CA ALA A 48 15.68 -30.22 42.53
C ALA A 48 16.87 -30.59 43.46
N THR A 49 17.30 -31.86 43.50
CA THR A 49 18.26 -32.30 44.52
C THR A 49 19.66 -32.71 44.05
N GLN A 50 20.05 -32.53 42.79
CA GLN A 50 21.47 -32.71 42.41
C GLN A 50 21.99 -31.68 41.40
N VAL A 51 22.43 -30.53 41.93
CA VAL A 51 23.59 -29.80 41.39
C VAL A 51 24.47 -29.45 42.57
N VAL A 52 25.59 -30.17 42.73
CA VAL A 52 26.62 -29.83 43.71
C VAL A 52 27.86 -29.34 42.97
N ALA A 53 28.03 -28.02 42.94
CA ALA A 53 29.32 -27.34 43.09
C ALA A 53 29.04 -25.90 43.54
N THR A 54 29.36 -25.63 44.81
CA THR A 54 29.05 -24.42 45.57
C THR A 54 30.20 -23.41 45.48
N HIS A 55 30.15 -22.46 44.54
CA HIS A 55 31.03 -21.29 44.61
C HIS A 55 30.17 -20.02 44.72
N GLU A 56 30.19 -19.41 45.90
CA GLU A 56 29.61 -18.08 46.11
C GLU A 56 30.41 -17.03 45.32
N PRO A 57 29.79 -15.95 44.84
CA PRO A 57 30.53 -14.83 44.29
C PRO A 57 31.56 -14.34 45.31
N SER A 58 32.85 -14.47 45.01
CA SER A 58 33.86 -13.80 45.80
C SER A 58 33.92 -12.34 45.35
N SER A 59 33.60 -11.42 46.25
CA SER A 59 33.98 -10.02 46.07
C SER A 59 35.37 -9.81 46.64
N ALA A 60 36.33 -9.50 45.75
CA ALA A 60 37.65 -9.09 46.17
C ALA A 60 37.71 -7.56 46.11
N GLU A 61 37.90 -6.93 47.28
CA GLU A 61 38.19 -5.51 47.38
C GLU A 61 39.70 -5.30 47.51
N TYR A 62 40.27 -4.55 46.56
CA TYR A 62 41.66 -4.14 46.61
C TYR A 62 41.73 -2.66 46.95
N VAL A 63 42.47 -2.31 48.01
CA VAL A 63 42.63 -0.92 48.43
C VAL A 63 43.61 -0.23 47.49
N PHE A 64 43.22 0.92 46.94
CA PHE A 64 44.14 1.76 46.18
C PHE A 64 45.17 2.35 47.16
N SER A 65 46.41 1.86 47.10
CA SER A 65 47.51 2.38 47.93
C SER A 65 48.25 3.51 47.21
N SER A 66 48.81 4.46 47.94
CA SER A 66 49.70 5.48 47.35
C SER A 66 51.04 4.93 46.82
N SER A 67 51.30 3.62 46.97
CA SER A 67 52.55 2.95 46.62
C SER A 67 52.41 1.86 45.55
N SER A 68 51.21 1.60 45.02
CA SER A 68 51.00 0.57 43.98
C SER A 68 51.57 1.05 42.64
N GLN A 69 52.71 0.48 42.25
CA GLN A 69 53.38 0.49 40.93
C GLN A 69 52.88 1.54 39.91
N VAL A 70 53.21 2.81 40.12
CA VAL A 70 53.34 3.77 39.03
C VAL A 70 54.62 3.41 38.28
N THR A 71 54.51 2.80 37.10
CA THR A 71 55.64 2.78 36.17
C THR A 71 55.56 4.09 35.37
N PRO A 72 56.41 5.09 35.64
CA PRO A 72 56.27 6.40 35.02
C PRO A 72 56.63 6.31 33.53
N TYR A 73 55.61 6.29 32.67
CA TYR A 73 55.83 6.76 31.31
C TYR A 73 56.09 8.25 31.37
N SER A 74 57.24 8.66 30.85
CA SER A 74 57.73 10.04 30.89
C SER A 74 56.75 10.97 30.17
N LEU A 75 55.87 11.65 30.91
CA LEU A 75 55.11 12.78 30.38
C LEU A 75 56.01 14.02 30.38
N ARG A 76 56.35 14.48 29.18
CA ARG A 76 56.84 15.85 29.00
C ARG A 76 55.73 16.81 29.40
N ARG A 77 56.09 17.76 30.29
CA ARG A 77 55.24 18.87 30.76
C ARG A 77 54.48 19.54 29.62
N SER A 78 53.15 19.56 29.74
CA SER A 78 52.29 20.59 29.19
C SER A 78 51.05 20.71 30.08
N GLY A 79 51.00 21.74 30.92
CA GLY A 79 49.80 22.10 31.67
C GLY A 79 49.84 21.72 33.15
N ASN A 80 49.39 22.67 33.97
CA ASN A 80 49.53 22.72 35.41
C ASN A 80 48.29 22.11 36.09
N THR A 81 48.21 20.78 36.25
CA THR A 81 47.09 20.15 36.98
C THR A 81 47.61 19.28 38.11
N GLY A 82 47.40 19.73 39.35
CA GLY A 82 47.79 19.04 40.58
C GLY A 82 46.96 17.79 40.91
N ALA A 83 46.45 17.07 39.89
CA ALA A 83 45.63 15.87 40.08
C ALA A 83 46.49 14.68 40.53
N LYS A 84 45.93 13.84 41.40
CA LYS A 84 46.57 12.63 41.93
C LYS A 84 45.98 11.39 41.27
N GLU A 85 46.84 10.60 40.64
CA GLU A 85 46.47 9.31 40.05
C GLU A 85 46.57 8.19 41.09
N LEU A 86 45.53 7.34 41.18
CA LEU A 86 45.51 6.13 41.98
C LEU A 86 45.23 4.93 41.08
N THR A 87 46.05 3.88 41.16
CA THR A 87 45.85 2.65 40.39
C THR A 87 45.81 1.41 41.29
N ALA A 88 45.00 0.43 40.88
CA ALA A 88 44.91 -0.88 41.51
C ALA A 88 44.72 -1.95 40.43
N SER A 89 45.40 -3.09 40.60
CA SER A 89 45.28 -4.25 39.73
C SER A 89 44.80 -5.45 40.53
N ALA A 90 44.00 -6.30 39.90
CA ALA A 90 43.51 -7.55 40.46
C ALA A 90 43.70 -8.69 39.45
N ASP A 91 44.06 -9.87 39.96
CA ASP A 91 43.94 -11.10 39.19
C ASP A 91 42.47 -11.50 39.11
N ILE A 92 42.01 -11.88 37.91
CA ILE A 92 40.63 -12.23 37.62
C ILE A 92 40.50 -13.76 37.53
N LYS A 93 39.37 -14.28 37.99
CA LYS A 93 39.01 -15.70 37.93
C LYS A 93 37.60 -15.82 37.38
N GLY A 94 37.41 -16.79 36.48
CA GLY A 94 36.12 -17.02 35.84
C GLY A 94 35.56 -15.76 35.16
N LEU A 95 34.25 -15.77 34.91
CA LEU A 95 33.58 -14.59 34.36
C LEU A 95 33.41 -13.53 35.46
N SER A 96 33.95 -12.33 35.27
CA SER A 96 34.00 -11.31 36.32
C SER A 96 33.53 -9.93 35.87
N SER A 97 33.13 -9.12 36.85
CA SER A 97 32.86 -7.70 36.69
C SER A 97 33.70 -6.86 37.66
N VAL A 98 34.04 -5.63 37.26
CA VAL A 98 34.89 -4.71 38.02
C VAL A 98 34.25 -3.33 38.12
N ALA A 99 34.47 -2.68 39.26
CA ALA A 99 34.04 -1.31 39.53
C ALA A 99 35.00 -0.64 40.52
N ALA A 100 34.86 0.66 40.73
CA ALA A 100 35.54 1.37 41.80
C ALA A 100 34.56 2.05 42.74
N THR A 101 34.91 2.10 44.03
CA THR A 101 34.19 2.86 45.05
C THR A 101 35.15 3.75 45.83
N TRP A 102 34.66 4.89 46.33
CA TRP A 102 35.38 5.77 47.24
C TRP A 102 34.38 6.58 48.06
N THR A 103 34.84 7.25 49.11
CA THR A 103 34.04 8.18 49.91
C THR A 103 34.40 9.61 49.53
N GLN A 104 33.39 10.41 49.19
CA GLN A 104 33.51 11.84 48.89
C GLN A 104 32.16 12.52 49.18
N SER A 105 32.18 13.74 49.73
CA SER A 105 30.95 14.49 50.00
C SER A 105 30.16 14.72 48.70
N ALA A 106 28.82 14.70 48.75
CA ALA A 106 27.98 14.90 47.57
C ALA A 106 28.22 16.26 46.88
N GLU A 107 28.54 17.30 47.67
CA GLU A 107 28.90 18.62 47.17
C GLU A 107 30.24 18.59 46.41
N SER A 108 31.28 17.98 46.99
CA SER A 108 32.58 17.83 46.34
C SER A 108 32.53 16.93 45.11
N ALA A 109 31.77 15.84 45.14
CA ALA A 109 31.60 14.94 44.00
C ALA A 109 30.98 15.66 42.79
N THR A 110 30.15 16.68 43.03
CA THR A 110 29.55 17.51 41.96
C THR A 110 30.52 18.58 41.45
N GLN A 111 31.27 19.24 42.34
CA GLN A 111 32.16 20.35 41.98
C GLN A 111 33.52 19.89 41.44
N SER A 112 33.99 18.72 41.87
CA SER A 112 35.32 18.16 41.57
C SER A 112 35.22 16.63 41.43
N PRO A 113 34.59 16.15 40.34
CA PRO A 113 34.36 14.73 40.13
C PRO A 113 35.68 13.99 39.90
N VAL A 114 35.82 12.83 40.54
CA VAL A 114 36.86 11.85 40.23
C VAL A 114 36.50 11.15 38.92
N THR A 115 37.45 10.97 38.01
CA THR A 115 37.25 10.14 36.82
C THR A 115 37.88 8.76 37.02
N ALA A 116 37.34 7.75 36.36
CA ALA A 116 37.82 6.38 36.45
C ALA A 116 37.98 5.78 35.06
N SER A 117 39.05 5.01 34.85
CA SER A 117 39.26 4.22 33.63
C SER A 117 39.64 2.79 34.00
N ILE A 118 39.28 1.82 33.15
CA ILE A 118 39.60 0.40 33.28
C ILE A 118 40.42 -0.08 32.08
N ARG A 119 41.30 -1.06 32.30
CA ARG A 119 41.79 -1.98 31.27
C ARG A 119 41.82 -3.40 31.82
N TYR A 120 41.79 -4.39 30.94
CA TYR A 120 41.89 -5.80 31.31
C TYR A 120 42.92 -6.52 30.43
N PHE A 121 43.49 -7.59 30.96
CA PHE A 121 44.48 -8.42 30.29
C PHE A 121 43.83 -9.73 29.86
N GLU A 122 43.81 -9.99 28.56
CA GLU A 122 43.25 -11.20 27.97
C GLU A 122 44.09 -11.55 26.72
N ASN A 123 44.24 -12.84 26.42
CA ASN A 123 44.97 -13.30 25.22
C ASN A 123 46.42 -12.75 25.14
N ASN A 124 47.10 -12.67 26.29
CA ASN A 124 48.44 -12.09 26.44
C ASN A 124 48.58 -10.61 26.05
N GLN A 125 47.48 -9.85 26.01
CA GLN A 125 47.49 -8.41 25.69
C GLN A 125 46.62 -7.61 26.65
N TRP A 126 47.06 -6.39 26.97
CA TRP A 126 46.21 -5.41 27.65
C TRP A 126 45.25 -4.78 26.64
N SER A 127 44.00 -4.61 27.03
CA SER A 127 43.07 -3.72 26.34
C SER A 127 43.58 -2.27 26.41
N GLU A 128 43.07 -1.41 25.52
CA GLU A 128 43.15 0.03 25.71
C GLU A 128 42.41 0.45 26.99
N TRP A 129 42.82 1.59 27.56
CA TRP A 129 42.10 2.21 28.66
C TRP A 129 40.71 2.66 28.19
N THR A 130 39.68 2.27 28.93
CA THR A 130 38.28 2.65 28.69
C THR A 130 37.77 3.42 29.89
N ASP A 131 37.18 4.59 29.67
CA ASP A 131 36.58 5.37 30.75
C ASP A 131 35.33 4.68 31.30
N LEU A 132 35.14 4.74 32.61
CA LEU A 132 33.98 4.22 33.32
C LEU A 132 33.08 5.39 33.72
N ALA A 133 31.79 5.30 33.42
CA ALA A 133 30.84 6.29 33.91
C ALA A 133 30.72 6.22 35.45
N LEU A 134 30.41 7.37 36.05
CA LEU A 134 30.00 7.44 37.44
C LEU A 134 28.60 6.83 37.59
N ASN A 135 28.37 6.13 38.70
CA ASN A 135 27.06 5.57 39.00
C ASN A 135 26.05 6.70 39.26
N ASP A 136 25.03 6.77 38.41
CA ASP A 136 23.97 7.78 38.35
C ASP A 136 22.64 7.26 38.93
N GLU A 137 22.58 6.00 39.32
CA GLU A 137 21.42 5.37 39.93
C GLU A 137 21.49 5.46 41.45
N ARG A 138 20.40 5.91 42.08
CA ARG A 138 20.29 6.07 43.54
C ARG A 138 18.86 5.88 44.04
N PRO A 139 18.67 5.32 45.25
CA PRO A 139 17.35 5.28 45.88
C PRO A 139 16.87 6.68 46.26
N ASP A 140 15.55 6.84 46.41
CA ASP A 140 14.93 8.12 46.77
C ASP A 140 15.32 8.57 48.20
N SER A 141 15.68 7.63 49.06
CA SER A 141 16.21 7.87 50.41
C SER A 141 17.51 7.08 50.62
N GLU A 142 18.51 7.75 51.20
CA GLU A 142 19.83 7.19 51.47
C GLU A 142 20.24 7.52 52.92
N THR A 143 21.03 6.64 53.54
CA THR A 143 21.77 6.98 54.76
C THR A 143 22.88 7.97 54.42
N ALA A 144 23.41 8.68 55.42
CA ALA A 144 24.55 9.58 55.21
C ALA A 144 25.78 8.86 54.63
N GLU A 145 25.97 7.58 54.98
CA GLU A 145 27.03 6.73 54.46
C GLU A 145 26.83 6.38 52.99
N GLN A 146 25.60 6.05 52.58
CA GLN A 146 25.25 5.79 51.18
C GLN A 146 25.38 7.05 50.31
N ALA A 147 24.97 8.21 50.84
CA ALA A 147 25.08 9.49 50.14
C ALA A 147 26.55 9.93 49.94
N ALA A 148 27.45 9.59 50.88
CA ALA A 148 28.87 9.89 50.79
C ALA A 148 29.68 8.86 49.97
N MET A 149 29.10 7.69 49.68
CA MET A 149 29.74 6.68 48.84
C MET A 149 29.56 7.06 47.36
N GLN A 150 30.69 7.23 46.69
CA GLN A 150 30.80 7.40 45.25
C GLN A 150 31.28 6.11 44.61
N SER A 151 30.88 5.89 43.36
CA SER A 151 31.20 4.65 42.66
C SER A 151 31.10 4.81 41.15
N THR A 152 31.77 3.94 40.40
CA THR A 152 31.55 3.79 38.96
C THR A 152 30.37 2.87 38.67
N GLY A 153 29.90 2.86 37.42
CA GLY A 153 29.14 1.74 36.87
C GLY A 153 29.94 0.44 36.93
N LEU A 154 29.22 -0.69 36.90
CA LEU A 154 29.84 -2.02 36.91
C LEU A 154 30.22 -2.44 35.49
N TYR A 155 31.50 -2.73 35.25
CA TYR A 155 32.01 -3.12 33.93
C TYR A 155 32.35 -4.61 33.88
N TYR A 156 31.79 -5.34 32.92
CA TYR A 156 32.05 -6.76 32.71
C TYR A 156 33.34 -6.98 31.92
N VAL A 157 34.26 -7.78 32.46
CA VAL A 157 35.56 -8.08 31.86
C VAL A 157 35.66 -9.52 31.34
N GLY A 158 34.56 -10.28 31.38
CA GLY A 158 34.55 -11.67 30.92
C GLY A 158 35.55 -12.54 31.70
N ALA A 159 36.18 -13.49 31.02
CA ALA A 159 37.20 -14.39 31.54
C ALA A 159 38.64 -13.83 31.42
N ALA A 160 38.81 -12.50 31.54
CA ALA A 160 40.13 -11.89 31.55
C ALA A 160 41.04 -12.51 32.62
N ASP A 161 42.36 -12.44 32.43
CA ASP A 161 43.32 -12.92 33.44
C ASP A 161 43.55 -11.87 34.54
N LYS A 162 43.48 -10.58 34.18
CA LYS A 162 43.71 -9.44 35.09
C LYS A 162 42.86 -8.24 34.72
N ALA A 163 42.60 -7.38 35.69
CA ALA A 163 41.96 -6.08 35.49
C ALA A 163 42.72 -4.99 36.26
N GLU A 164 42.77 -3.78 35.72
CA GLU A 164 43.39 -2.61 36.35
C GLU A 164 42.50 -1.38 36.21
N ILE A 165 42.12 -0.77 37.34
CA ILE A 165 41.43 0.52 37.37
C ILE A 165 42.41 1.63 37.74
N ARG A 166 42.21 2.78 37.11
CA ARG A 166 42.82 4.06 37.43
C ARG A 166 41.76 5.06 37.86
N LEU A 167 41.97 5.74 38.98
CA LEU A 167 41.22 6.92 39.40
C LEU A 167 42.08 8.18 39.25
N GLU A 168 41.57 9.20 38.58
CA GLU A 168 42.19 10.52 38.53
C GLU A 168 41.44 11.46 39.48
N VAL A 169 42.10 11.83 40.58
CA VAL A 169 41.52 12.67 41.64
C VAL A 169 41.93 14.13 41.43
N PRO A 170 41.00 15.07 41.22
CA PRO A 170 41.31 16.49 41.14
C PRO A 170 42.05 17.00 42.39
N ALA A 171 42.92 18.00 42.22
CA ALA A 171 43.72 18.54 43.32
C ALA A 171 42.84 19.04 44.49
N GLU A 172 41.70 19.62 44.12
CA GLU A 172 40.69 20.21 44.98
C GLU A 172 39.93 19.14 45.79
N ALA A 173 39.81 17.91 45.28
CA ALA A 173 39.13 16.80 45.92
C ALA A 173 40.06 15.89 46.74
N ALA A 174 41.39 16.04 46.61
CA ALA A 174 42.37 15.10 47.17
C ALA A 174 42.33 14.98 48.71
N GLY A 175 41.83 15.99 49.43
CA GLY A 175 41.64 15.97 50.88
C GLY A 175 40.30 15.41 51.35
N GLU A 176 39.35 15.20 50.43
CA GLU A 176 38.00 14.69 50.72
C GLU A 176 37.79 13.25 50.23
N VAL A 177 38.56 12.80 49.24
CA VAL A 177 38.50 11.42 48.76
C VAL A 177 39.17 10.47 49.75
N SER A 178 38.41 9.51 50.28
CA SER A 178 38.90 8.49 51.21
C SER A 178 38.37 7.10 50.87
N ASN A 179 39.00 6.07 51.41
CA ASN A 179 38.63 4.66 51.20
C ASN A 179 38.41 4.24 49.72
N PRO A 180 39.28 4.62 48.77
CA PRO A 180 39.16 4.15 47.40
C PRO A 180 39.42 2.64 47.32
N LYS A 181 38.53 1.90 46.64
CA LYS A 181 38.60 0.44 46.45
C LYS A 181 38.28 0.02 45.03
N LEU A 182 39.09 -0.89 44.49
CA LEU A 182 38.77 -1.67 43.30
C LEU A 182 37.92 -2.86 43.76
N VAL A 183 36.73 -2.98 43.19
CA VAL A 183 35.78 -4.05 43.48
C VAL A 183 35.80 -5.03 42.32
N VAL A 184 36.09 -6.30 42.59
CA VAL A 184 36.00 -7.40 41.63
C VAL A 184 34.90 -8.35 42.09
N ILE A 185 33.95 -8.67 41.22
CA ILE A 185 32.86 -9.62 41.46
C ILE A 185 33.03 -10.80 40.52
N ASP A 186 33.43 -11.94 41.08
CA ASP A 186 33.48 -13.22 40.37
C ASP A 186 32.08 -13.85 40.30
N SER A 187 31.68 -14.29 39.11
CA SER A 187 30.41 -14.98 38.88
C SER A 187 30.36 -16.41 39.41
N GLY A 188 31.50 -17.04 39.72
CA GLY A 188 31.57 -18.45 40.11
C GLY A 188 31.01 -19.42 39.05
N TYR A 189 30.97 -19.02 37.78
CA TYR A 189 30.42 -19.78 36.67
C TYR A 189 31.50 -20.70 36.03
N ASP A 190 31.21 -22.01 35.90
CA ASP A 190 32.05 -22.98 35.19
C ASP A 190 31.42 -23.34 33.81
N GLU A 191 32.19 -23.20 32.73
CA GLU A 191 31.73 -23.33 31.32
C GLU A 191 31.29 -24.75 30.87
N ALA A 192 31.33 -25.77 31.74
CA ALA A 192 31.23 -27.18 31.37
C ALA A 192 29.80 -27.74 31.12
N GLU A 193 28.76 -26.91 31.12
CA GLU A 193 27.36 -27.35 30.95
C GLU A 193 26.71 -26.86 29.64
N THR A 194 27.19 -27.30 28.48
CA THR A 194 26.45 -27.17 27.19
C THR A 194 26.17 -28.54 26.55
N PRO A 195 24.91 -28.86 26.15
CA PRO A 195 24.58 -30.09 25.44
C PRO A 195 25.07 -30.09 23.98
N ASP A 196 25.70 -31.17 23.57
CA ASP A 196 26.45 -31.37 22.32
C ASP A 196 25.57 -31.57 21.06
N GLY A 197 26.02 -31.04 19.91
CA GLY A 197 25.59 -31.50 18.58
C GLY A 197 25.11 -30.45 17.56
N ALA A 198 25.98 -29.94 16.69
CA ALA A 198 25.64 -29.58 15.29
C ALA A 198 26.89 -29.37 14.40
N THR A 199 26.99 -30.17 13.34
CA THR A 199 28.05 -30.19 12.30
C THR A 199 27.85 -29.15 11.19
N THR A 200 28.95 -28.66 10.59
CA THR A 200 29.04 -27.51 9.66
C THR A 200 29.20 -27.89 8.17
N GLU A 201 28.53 -27.15 7.27
CA GLU A 201 28.94 -26.91 5.87
C GLU A 201 28.58 -25.48 5.41
N SER A 202 29.43 -24.87 4.58
CA SER A 202 29.48 -23.43 4.27
C SER A 202 28.77 -23.01 2.97
N SER A 203 28.24 -21.79 2.90
CA SER A 203 28.33 -20.96 1.68
C SER A 203 28.24 -19.46 1.97
N SER A 204 28.93 -18.69 1.13
CA SER A 204 29.41 -17.30 1.22
C SER A 204 28.44 -16.23 0.70
N TYR A 205 28.50 -14.98 1.23
CA TYR A 205 28.33 -13.73 0.45
C TYR A 205 29.04 -12.53 1.11
N GLU A 206 29.64 -11.67 0.27
CA GLU A 206 30.50 -10.52 0.59
C GLU A 206 29.76 -9.20 0.88
N ALA A 207 30.43 -8.29 1.61
CA ALA A 207 30.27 -6.84 1.47
C ALA A 207 31.60 -6.09 1.72
N SER A 208 31.80 -5.01 0.97
CA SER A 208 33.04 -4.38 0.52
C SER A 208 33.53 -3.14 1.31
N SER A 209 34.87 -3.05 1.47
CA SER A 209 35.82 -1.89 1.41
C SER A 209 35.45 -0.51 2.00
N ALA A 210 36.31 0.29 2.64
CA ALA A 210 37.74 0.33 3.06
C ALA A 210 37.82 1.58 3.99
N ALA A 211 38.63 1.72 5.04
CA ALA A 211 40.09 1.65 5.21
C ALA A 211 40.35 1.86 6.73
N SER A 212 41.37 1.36 7.44
CA SER A 212 42.50 0.47 7.16
C SER A 212 42.87 -0.19 8.49
N ALA A 213 42.72 -1.51 8.57
CA ALA A 213 43.50 -2.38 9.46
C ALA A 213 43.85 -3.66 8.68
N ARG A 214 45.13 -3.95 8.58
CA ARG A 214 45.76 -5.20 8.09
C ARG A 214 46.54 -5.69 9.32
N VAL A 215 46.44 -6.90 9.87
CA VAL A 215 46.08 -8.26 9.43
C VAL A 215 45.65 -9.00 10.72
N ARG A 216 44.40 -9.50 10.89
CA ARG A 216 43.82 -10.82 10.47
C ARG A 216 44.51 -12.05 11.13
N SER A 217 43.86 -13.12 11.59
CA SER A 217 42.46 -13.55 11.81
C SER A 217 42.46 -15.05 12.17
N ALA A 218 41.34 -15.53 12.76
CA ALA A 218 40.80 -16.90 12.86
C ALA A 218 41.02 -17.62 14.21
N ALA A 219 40.00 -18.17 14.89
CA ALA A 219 38.73 -18.71 14.41
C ALA A 219 37.53 -18.36 15.32
N ALA A 220 36.35 -18.33 14.71
CA ALA A 220 35.10 -17.77 15.22
C ALA A 220 34.18 -18.80 15.89
N VAL A 221 33.47 -18.36 16.94
CA VAL A 221 32.19 -18.94 17.36
C VAL A 221 31.09 -18.12 16.67
N THR A 222 30.61 -18.60 15.52
CA THR A 222 29.34 -18.15 14.93
C THR A 222 28.23 -19.06 15.41
N ALA A 223 27.37 -18.53 16.27
CA ALA A 223 26.12 -19.12 16.71
C ALA A 223 25.17 -19.40 15.53
N SER A 224 24.48 -20.53 15.61
CA SER A 224 23.48 -21.02 14.69
C SER A 224 22.31 -20.04 14.52
N THR A 225 21.89 -19.81 13.27
CA THR A 225 20.52 -19.42 12.96
C THR A 225 19.59 -20.62 13.18
N ALA A 226 18.90 -20.62 14.32
CA ALA A 226 17.70 -21.39 14.56
C ALA A 226 16.64 -20.48 15.18
N SER A 227 15.45 -20.48 14.58
CA SER A 227 14.16 -20.07 15.15
C SER A 227 13.97 -18.62 15.62
N SER A 228 13.03 -17.95 14.96
CA SER A 228 12.29 -16.80 15.50
C SER A 228 11.78 -17.02 16.94
N GLN A 229 11.84 -15.95 17.76
CA GLN A 229 11.08 -15.61 19.00
C GLN A 229 12.01 -15.37 20.22
N PRO A 230 11.78 -14.32 21.05
CA PRO A 230 10.47 -13.95 21.59
C PRO A 230 9.96 -12.52 21.31
N VAL A 231 8.64 -12.45 21.10
CA VAL A 231 7.75 -11.35 21.47
C VAL A 231 7.24 -11.70 22.90
N THR A 232 7.93 -11.25 23.95
CA THR A 232 7.58 -11.42 25.40
C THR A 232 7.33 -12.85 25.95
N GLY A 233 7.89 -13.91 25.35
CA GLY A 233 7.49 -15.31 25.64
C GLY A 233 7.72 -15.85 27.08
N ALA A 234 8.66 -15.31 27.86
CA ALA A 234 8.75 -15.50 29.31
C ALA A 234 9.71 -14.43 29.86
N ILE A 235 9.29 -13.66 30.86
CA ILE A 235 10.23 -12.88 31.66
C ILE A 235 10.94 -13.88 32.58
N HIS A 236 12.27 -13.89 32.56
CA HIS A 236 13.07 -14.66 33.50
C HIS A 236 12.82 -14.11 34.90
N THR A 237 12.06 -14.84 35.72
CA THR A 237 11.72 -14.43 37.09
C THR A 237 12.96 -14.38 37.96
N ARG A 238 12.86 -13.69 39.10
CA ARG A 238 13.88 -13.60 40.14
C ARG A 238 14.49 -14.98 40.46
N GLU A 239 13.64 -15.99 40.62
CA GLU A 239 14.06 -17.36 40.95
C GLU A 239 14.79 -18.05 39.80
N SER A 240 14.39 -17.77 38.55
CA SER A 240 15.00 -18.41 37.37
C SER A 240 16.46 -18.00 37.16
N TRP A 241 16.82 -16.78 37.55
CA TRP A 241 18.19 -16.30 37.50
C TRP A 241 18.91 -16.32 38.85
N TRP A 242 18.24 -16.68 39.94
CA TRP A 242 18.86 -16.75 41.28
C TRP A 242 20.00 -17.77 41.35
N ARG A 243 21.00 -17.49 42.20
CA ARG A 243 22.04 -18.46 42.60
C ARG A 243 22.32 -18.37 44.11
N SER A 244 22.77 -19.48 44.69
CA SER A 244 23.23 -19.50 46.08
C SER A 244 24.40 -18.54 46.29
N GLY A 245 24.45 -17.86 47.43
CA GLY A 245 25.48 -16.87 47.76
C GLY A 245 25.16 -15.42 47.37
N LEU A 246 24.08 -15.15 46.63
CA LEU A 246 23.59 -13.78 46.45
C LEU A 246 23.04 -13.22 47.77
N PRO A 247 23.24 -11.92 48.08
CA PRO A 247 22.60 -11.28 49.22
C PRO A 247 21.08 -11.48 49.16
N LYS A 248 20.46 -11.86 50.27
CA LYS A 248 18.99 -11.82 50.36
C LYS A 248 18.52 -10.37 50.25
N MET A 249 17.40 -10.17 49.57
CA MET A 249 16.69 -8.89 49.53
C MET A 249 16.45 -8.37 50.96
N SER A 250 16.75 -7.10 51.19
CA SER A 250 16.60 -6.45 52.50
C SER A 250 15.66 -5.24 52.49
N TRP A 251 15.29 -4.71 51.32
CA TRP A 251 14.20 -3.73 51.21
C TRP A 251 12.86 -4.43 51.21
N THR A 252 11.90 -3.88 51.95
CA THR A 252 10.49 -4.29 51.83
C THR A 252 9.93 -3.69 50.52
N PRO A 253 9.28 -4.47 49.64
CA PRO A 253 8.69 -3.92 48.42
C PRO A 253 7.63 -2.85 48.74
N GLU A 254 7.85 -1.62 48.27
CA GLU A 254 6.90 -0.51 48.40
C GLU A 254 6.24 -0.22 47.05
N LYS A 255 4.96 0.18 47.08
CA LYS A 255 4.19 0.50 45.88
C LYS A 255 4.10 2.00 45.64
N GLY A 256 4.55 2.43 44.49
CA GLY A 256 4.32 3.75 43.93
C GLY A 256 3.03 3.82 43.12
N LYS A 257 2.99 4.76 42.18
CA LYS A 257 1.94 4.90 41.18
C LYS A 257 2.58 5.25 39.85
N TRP A 258 2.93 4.23 39.08
CA TRP A 258 3.55 4.43 37.79
C TRP A 258 2.59 5.20 36.84
N GLN A 259 3.16 6.11 36.07
CA GLN A 259 2.47 6.92 35.07
C GLN A 259 3.24 6.92 33.73
N GLY A 260 4.47 6.41 33.71
CA GLY A 260 5.31 6.30 32.54
C GLY A 260 6.46 5.33 32.78
N ALA A 261 7.39 5.26 31.83
CA ALA A 261 8.58 4.43 31.87
C ALA A 261 9.84 5.26 31.62
N ILE A 262 10.93 4.93 32.32
CA ILE A 262 12.28 5.46 32.07
C ILE A 262 13.14 4.32 31.53
N VAL A 263 13.78 4.58 30.38
CA VAL A 263 14.69 3.64 29.72
C VAL A 263 16.12 3.98 30.09
N HIS A 264 16.87 2.96 30.48
CA HIS A 264 18.27 3.03 30.89
C HIS A 264 19.16 2.13 30.03
N HIS A 265 20.46 2.35 30.15
CA HIS A 265 21.46 1.34 29.87
C HIS A 265 22.18 0.96 31.16
N THR A 266 22.99 -0.08 31.15
CA THR A 266 23.80 -0.44 32.33
C THR A 266 25.24 0.06 32.26
N ASP A 267 25.58 0.82 31.21
CA ASP A 267 26.95 1.25 30.86
C ASP A 267 27.99 0.11 30.88
N ASN A 268 27.57 -1.07 30.42
CA ASN A 268 28.34 -2.30 30.56
C ASN A 268 28.92 -2.78 29.21
N ALA A 269 29.73 -3.84 29.22
CA ALA A 269 30.29 -4.44 28.02
C ALA A 269 29.19 -4.86 27.02
N ASN A 270 29.49 -4.75 25.72
CA ASN A 270 28.54 -5.09 24.65
C ASN A 270 28.83 -6.43 23.96
N ASN A 271 29.96 -7.06 24.27
CA ASN A 271 30.48 -8.26 23.61
C ASN A 271 30.14 -9.58 24.32
N TYR A 272 29.30 -9.56 25.36
CA TYR A 272 28.88 -10.78 26.07
C TYR A 272 28.00 -11.70 25.21
N SER A 273 28.07 -12.99 25.51
CA SER A 273 27.27 -14.08 24.92
C SER A 273 25.91 -14.24 25.62
N GLN A 274 25.01 -15.02 25.03
CA GLN A 274 23.66 -15.20 25.58
C GLN A 274 23.66 -15.94 26.92
N ALA A 275 24.58 -16.89 27.12
CA ALA A 275 24.74 -17.59 28.39
C ALA A 275 25.23 -16.65 29.51
N GLU A 276 26.08 -15.68 29.16
CA GLU A 276 26.65 -14.70 30.09
C GLU A 276 25.63 -13.63 30.52
N ALA A 277 24.52 -13.44 29.79
CA ALA A 277 23.51 -12.43 30.14
C ALA A 277 22.95 -12.61 31.57
N LYS A 278 22.70 -13.86 31.99
CA LYS A 278 22.29 -14.19 33.36
C LYS A 278 23.35 -13.77 34.39
N VAL A 279 24.62 -13.98 34.07
CA VAL A 279 25.76 -13.61 34.92
C VAL A 279 25.84 -12.10 35.11
N LEU A 280 25.64 -11.32 34.05
CA LEU A 280 25.60 -9.86 34.14
C LEU A 280 24.51 -9.38 35.10
N VAL A 281 23.29 -9.92 34.99
CA VAL A 281 22.18 -9.57 35.90
C VAL A 281 22.51 -9.91 37.36
N GLN A 282 23.07 -11.09 37.61
CA GLN A 282 23.49 -11.51 38.96
C GLN A 282 24.60 -10.61 39.53
N ASN A 283 25.57 -10.21 38.72
CA ASN A 283 26.67 -9.34 39.14
C ASN A 283 26.17 -7.92 39.44
N ILE A 284 25.25 -7.39 38.63
CA ILE A 284 24.59 -6.10 38.90
C ILE A 284 23.81 -6.18 40.23
N TYR A 285 23.01 -7.24 40.43
CA TYR A 285 22.30 -7.45 41.69
C TYR A 285 23.27 -7.49 42.88
N TYR A 286 24.35 -8.27 42.79
CA TYR A 286 25.35 -8.37 43.85
C TYR A 286 26.00 -7.01 44.13
N TYR A 287 26.39 -6.28 43.10
CA TYR A 287 27.00 -4.96 43.23
C TYR A 287 26.07 -3.98 43.95
N HIS A 288 24.80 -3.93 43.54
CA HIS A 288 23.82 -3.04 44.16
C HIS A 288 23.62 -3.43 45.64
N CYS A 289 23.48 -4.73 45.92
CA CYS A 289 23.11 -5.17 47.25
C CYS A 289 24.25 -5.27 48.26
N LYS A 290 25.43 -5.77 47.84
CA LYS A 290 26.60 -5.93 48.72
C LYS A 290 27.51 -4.71 48.69
N THR A 291 27.83 -4.19 47.52
CA THR A 291 28.80 -3.10 47.40
C THR A 291 28.14 -1.75 47.69
N LEU A 292 27.00 -1.47 47.06
CA LEU A 292 26.29 -0.20 47.25
C LEU A 292 25.35 -0.19 48.46
N SER A 293 25.22 -1.33 49.15
CA SER A 293 24.34 -1.52 50.31
C SER A 293 22.86 -1.20 50.02
N TRP A 294 22.41 -1.45 48.80
CA TRP A 294 20.99 -1.38 48.45
C TRP A 294 20.29 -2.66 48.89
N GLY A 295 19.00 -2.59 49.10
CA GLY A 295 18.24 -3.76 49.53
C GLY A 295 17.66 -4.59 48.40
N ASP A 296 17.77 -4.12 47.15
CA ASP A 296 17.48 -4.87 45.93
C ASP A 296 18.05 -4.14 44.67
N ILE A 297 18.09 -4.81 43.51
CA ILE A 297 18.60 -4.29 42.22
C ILE A 297 17.82 -3.07 41.71
N GLY A 298 18.51 -2.10 41.10
CA GLY A 298 18.00 -0.76 40.74
C GLY A 298 16.71 -0.75 39.92
N TYR A 299 16.68 -1.54 38.84
CA TYR A 299 15.66 -1.51 37.79
C TYR A 299 14.53 -2.49 38.02
N ASN A 300 13.34 -2.19 37.49
CA ASN A 300 12.21 -3.12 37.54
C ASN A 300 12.40 -4.28 36.56
N LEU A 301 12.83 -4.02 35.33
CA LEU A 301 13.23 -5.06 34.37
C LEU A 301 14.59 -4.73 33.75
N LEU A 302 15.31 -5.78 33.33
CA LEU A 302 16.52 -5.68 32.52
C LEU A 302 16.31 -6.42 31.19
N VAL A 303 16.93 -5.94 30.11
CA VAL A 303 16.86 -6.54 28.78
C VAL A 303 18.25 -6.77 28.22
N ASP A 304 18.56 -8.00 27.84
CA ASP A 304 19.84 -8.31 27.20
C ASP A 304 19.83 -8.04 25.68
N ARG A 305 21.02 -8.03 25.08
CA ARG A 305 21.19 -7.78 23.64
C ARG A 305 20.59 -8.84 22.73
N PHE A 306 20.22 -10.01 23.26
CA PHE A 306 19.54 -11.09 22.52
C PHE A 306 18.02 -11.01 22.64
N GLY A 307 17.51 -10.09 23.46
CA GLY A 307 16.10 -9.84 23.69
C GLY A 307 15.50 -10.61 24.87
N GLY A 308 16.32 -11.28 25.68
CA GLY A 308 15.86 -11.84 26.96
C GLY A 308 15.49 -10.74 27.94
N VAL A 309 14.40 -10.95 28.69
CA VAL A 309 13.87 -9.99 29.67
C VAL A 309 14.01 -10.63 31.05
N TRP A 310 14.59 -9.90 31.99
CA TRP A 310 14.95 -10.37 33.32
C TRP A 310 14.22 -9.52 34.36
N GLU A 311 13.50 -10.19 35.26
CA GLU A 311 12.90 -9.54 36.41
C GLU A 311 13.99 -8.95 37.29
N GLY A 312 13.99 -7.62 37.40
CA GLY A 312 14.80 -6.88 38.35
C GLY A 312 14.08 -6.87 39.68
N ARG A 313 13.65 -5.71 40.17
CA ARG A 313 12.92 -5.51 41.45
C ARG A 313 11.88 -6.60 41.71
N ASP A 314 12.06 -7.33 42.81
CA ASP A 314 11.12 -8.39 43.23
C ASP A 314 9.89 -7.75 43.89
N ASP A 315 8.70 -8.17 43.46
CA ASP A 315 7.42 -7.73 43.99
C ASP A 315 6.90 -8.60 45.14
N GLY A 316 7.64 -9.64 45.50
CA GLY A 316 7.34 -10.58 46.57
C GLY A 316 6.42 -11.73 46.14
N VAL A 317 6.15 -11.90 44.84
CA VAL A 317 5.36 -13.01 44.29
C VAL A 317 6.28 -14.07 43.67
N ALA A 318 6.40 -15.20 44.36
CA ALA A 318 7.30 -16.27 43.94
C ALA A 318 6.99 -16.81 42.54
N ASN A 319 8.04 -16.97 41.73
CA ASN A 319 8.04 -17.55 40.38
C ASN A 319 7.11 -16.85 39.37
N LYS A 320 6.79 -15.58 39.59
CA LYS A 320 5.87 -14.86 38.71
C LYS A 320 6.08 -13.35 38.77
N VAL A 321 6.28 -12.76 37.60
CA VAL A 321 6.23 -11.30 37.43
C VAL A 321 4.78 -10.81 37.42
N VAL A 322 4.45 -9.84 38.27
CA VAL A 322 3.12 -9.21 38.28
C VAL A 322 3.11 -7.95 37.39
N GLN A 323 2.21 -7.95 36.42
CA GLN A 323 1.96 -6.80 35.55
C GLN A 323 1.50 -5.58 36.37
N ALA A 324 2.03 -4.40 36.06
CA ALA A 324 1.71 -3.13 36.70
C ALA A 324 1.78 -3.22 38.24
N ASN A 325 2.79 -3.91 38.78
CA ASN A 325 2.93 -4.13 40.23
C ASN A 325 3.21 -2.84 41.02
N ASN A 326 3.66 -1.79 40.34
CA ASN A 326 4.00 -0.47 40.89
C ASN A 326 5.15 -0.48 41.90
N ILE A 327 6.05 -1.47 41.87
CA ILE A 327 7.16 -1.52 42.84
C ILE A 327 8.17 -0.39 42.60
N ILE A 328 8.49 0.36 43.66
CA ILE A 328 9.42 1.49 43.60
C ILE A 328 10.84 0.99 43.31
N GLY A 329 11.46 1.54 42.26
CA GLY A 329 12.85 1.26 41.87
C GLY A 329 13.89 2.11 42.61
N ALA A 330 15.15 2.05 42.17
CA ALA A 330 16.22 3.00 42.53
C ALA A 330 16.99 3.46 41.27
N GLN A 331 16.27 3.57 40.16
CA GLN A 331 16.79 3.81 38.82
C GLN A 331 16.90 5.29 38.46
N SER A 332 16.04 6.15 39.02
CA SER A 332 16.08 7.59 38.78
C SER A 332 15.54 8.32 40.01
N ARG A 333 16.46 8.97 40.73
CA ARG A 333 16.17 9.62 41.99
C ARG A 333 15.09 10.68 41.81
N GLY A 334 14.06 10.59 42.63
CA GLY A 334 12.90 11.46 42.59
C GLY A 334 11.82 11.07 41.59
N PHE A 335 12.03 10.06 40.73
CA PHE A 335 11.04 9.54 39.77
C PHE A 335 10.66 8.08 40.02
N ASN A 336 11.42 7.35 40.83
CA ASN A 336 11.23 5.94 41.16
C ASN A 336 9.78 5.56 41.53
N ALA A 337 9.07 6.42 42.28
CA ALA A 337 7.68 6.17 42.68
C ALA A 337 6.64 6.38 41.56
N ALA A 338 7.00 7.07 40.47
CA ALA A 338 6.07 7.45 39.39
C ALA A 338 6.38 6.79 38.04
N THR A 339 7.47 6.03 37.95
CA THR A 339 7.89 5.42 36.68
C THR A 339 8.38 4.00 36.84
N PHE A 340 8.01 3.17 35.87
CA PHE A 340 8.61 1.86 35.64
C PHE A 340 10.00 2.03 35.01
N GLY A 341 11.05 1.47 35.63
CA GLY A 341 12.41 1.53 35.10
C GLY A 341 12.83 0.26 34.39
N ILE A 342 13.30 0.40 33.15
CA ILE A 342 13.79 -0.72 32.33
C ILE A 342 15.18 -0.42 31.77
N SER A 343 16.14 -1.30 32.02
CA SER A 343 17.54 -1.11 31.58
C SER A 343 17.96 -2.12 30.52
N ILE A 344 18.66 -1.66 29.48
CA ILE A 344 19.26 -2.54 28.49
C ILE A 344 20.71 -2.83 28.89
N LEU A 345 21.07 -4.12 29.01
CA LEU A 345 22.44 -4.55 29.33
C LEU A 345 23.40 -4.15 28.20
N GLY A 346 24.29 -3.20 28.47
CA GLY A 346 25.30 -2.72 27.53
C GLY A 346 25.63 -1.23 27.71
N ASN A 347 26.55 -0.75 26.88
CA ASN A 347 26.99 0.64 26.81
C ASN A 347 26.63 1.21 25.44
N PHE A 348 25.60 2.06 25.42
CA PHE A 348 25.10 2.69 24.20
C PHE A 348 25.59 4.13 23.99
N GLU A 349 26.65 4.55 24.70
CA GLU A 349 27.48 5.67 24.23
C GLU A 349 28.38 5.24 23.07
N ILE A 350 28.81 3.96 23.06
CA ILE A 350 29.78 3.45 22.08
C ILE A 350 29.22 2.43 21.08
N ALA A 351 28.02 1.87 21.33
CA ALA A 351 27.41 0.85 20.47
C ALA A 351 25.92 1.10 20.22
N GLN A 352 25.39 0.53 19.12
CA GLN A 352 23.96 0.53 18.83
C GLN A 352 23.23 -0.59 19.60
N PRO A 353 22.03 -0.33 20.16
CA PRO A 353 21.20 -1.38 20.71
C PRO A 353 20.73 -2.34 19.61
N SER A 354 20.68 -3.63 19.93
CA SER A 354 20.22 -4.64 18.97
C SER A 354 18.72 -4.50 18.70
N ALA A 355 18.29 -4.96 17.52
CA ALA A 355 16.87 -4.98 17.18
C ALA A 355 16.05 -5.89 18.13
N ALA A 356 16.65 -6.94 18.68
CA ALA A 356 16.01 -7.82 19.64
C ALA A 356 15.77 -7.11 20.97
N ALA A 357 16.78 -6.41 21.50
CA ALA A 357 16.66 -5.61 22.72
C ALA A 357 15.62 -4.50 22.58
N LEU A 358 15.65 -3.74 21.47
CA LEU A 358 14.65 -2.68 21.21
C LEU A 358 13.21 -3.23 21.15
N LYS A 359 13.01 -4.41 20.55
CA LYS A 359 11.70 -5.07 20.50
C LYS A 359 11.24 -5.49 21.89
N SER A 360 12.11 -6.10 22.68
CA SER A 360 11.79 -6.58 24.03
C SER A 360 11.50 -5.43 24.98
N VAL A 361 12.32 -4.37 25.00
CA VAL A 361 12.02 -3.15 25.78
C VAL A 361 10.66 -2.56 25.40
N SER A 362 10.40 -2.42 24.10
CA SER A 362 9.12 -1.86 23.64
C SER A 362 7.94 -2.76 24.01
N ALA A 363 8.11 -4.07 23.99
CA ALA A 363 7.05 -5.01 24.32
C ALA A 363 6.78 -5.06 25.83
N SER A 364 7.83 -5.01 26.66
CA SER A 364 7.72 -4.91 28.13
C SER A 364 7.03 -3.61 28.56
N ILE A 365 7.39 -2.47 27.97
CA ILE A 365 6.70 -1.19 28.25
C ILE A 365 5.24 -1.26 27.82
N ALA A 366 4.92 -1.85 26.66
CA ALA A 366 3.54 -1.99 26.21
C ALA A 366 2.72 -2.89 27.15
N TRP A 367 3.32 -3.99 27.63
CA TRP A 367 2.72 -4.89 28.60
C TRP A 367 2.43 -4.17 29.92
N GLU A 368 3.38 -3.40 30.45
CA GLU A 368 3.13 -2.59 31.66
C GLU A 368 2.04 -1.53 31.43
N PHE A 369 2.09 -0.82 30.32
CA PHE A 369 1.12 0.22 29.98
C PHE A 369 -0.31 -0.34 29.83
N GLU A 370 -0.46 -1.55 29.28
CA GLU A 370 -1.74 -2.25 29.23
C GLU A 370 -2.30 -2.49 30.64
N GLY A 371 -1.49 -3.04 31.56
CA GLY A 371 -1.89 -3.25 32.95
C GLY A 371 -2.22 -1.95 33.70
N MET A 372 -1.58 -0.84 33.32
CA MET A 372 -1.81 0.49 33.86
C MET A 372 -3.01 1.22 33.22
N GLY A 373 -3.61 0.68 32.14
CA GLY A 373 -4.66 1.34 31.37
C GLY A 373 -4.19 2.53 30.52
N ILE A 374 -2.89 2.63 30.22
CA ILE A 374 -2.32 3.65 29.35
C ILE A 374 -2.51 3.24 27.89
N THR A 375 -3.24 4.06 27.13
CA THR A 375 -3.64 3.74 25.75
C THR A 375 -2.82 4.45 24.68
N ASN A 376 -2.04 5.47 25.06
CA ASN A 376 -1.22 6.26 24.15
C ASN A 376 0.20 6.44 24.70
N ALA A 377 1.16 5.77 24.06
CA ALA A 377 2.57 5.76 24.47
C ALA A 377 3.31 7.07 24.15
N LYS A 378 2.71 7.96 23.34
CA LYS A 378 3.30 9.24 22.91
C LYS A 378 2.81 10.43 23.72
N ASP A 379 1.87 10.20 24.64
CA ASP A 379 1.34 11.25 25.50
C ASP A 379 2.38 11.74 26.51
N LYS A 380 1.96 12.73 27.30
CA LYS A 380 2.69 13.25 28.44
C LYS A 380 1.91 13.04 29.73
N PHE A 381 2.59 13.16 30.86
CA PHE A 381 1.97 13.18 32.20
C PHE A 381 2.63 14.22 33.09
N SER A 382 1.92 14.63 34.14
CA SER A 382 2.40 15.63 35.10
C SER A 382 2.94 14.94 36.35
N TYR A 383 4.25 15.00 36.56
CA TYR A 383 4.94 14.57 37.76
C TYR A 383 6.27 15.32 37.88
N LYS A 384 6.41 16.15 38.92
CA LYS A 384 7.57 17.06 39.12
C LYS A 384 7.95 17.85 37.85
N GLY A 385 6.93 18.29 37.12
CA GLY A 385 7.07 18.83 35.77
C GLY A 385 6.24 18.04 34.75
N THR A 386 6.42 18.34 33.47
CA THR A 386 5.77 17.61 32.38
C THR A 386 6.73 16.58 31.81
N GLN A 387 6.36 15.31 31.91
CA GLN A 387 7.17 14.18 31.47
C GLN A 387 6.56 13.54 30.22
N ASN A 388 7.39 13.03 29.31
CA ASN A 388 6.93 12.11 28.28
C ASN A 388 6.52 10.78 28.93
N ARG A 389 5.52 10.06 28.40
CA ARG A 389 5.14 8.73 28.93
C ARG A 389 6.31 7.75 28.92
N ILE A 390 7.23 7.88 27.96
CA ILE A 390 8.46 7.10 27.88
C ILE A 390 9.61 8.09 27.69
N SER A 391 10.55 8.15 28.63
CA SER A 391 11.73 9.02 28.60
C SER A 391 13.02 8.21 28.74
N GLY A 392 14.14 8.81 28.33
CA GLY A 392 15.47 8.32 28.71
C GLY A 392 15.86 8.89 30.07
N HIS A 393 16.73 8.22 30.82
CA HIS A 393 17.15 8.68 32.16
C HIS A 393 17.74 10.11 32.14
N GLY A 394 18.68 10.38 31.24
CA GLY A 394 19.33 11.68 31.02
C GLY A 394 18.53 12.65 30.13
N ASP A 395 17.20 12.53 30.09
CA ASP A 395 16.34 13.57 29.55
C ASP A 395 16.39 14.79 30.50
N LYS A 396 16.44 16.01 29.93
CA LYS A 396 16.74 17.25 30.67
C LYS A 396 15.74 17.54 31.79
N GLU A 397 14.51 17.09 31.61
CA GLU A 397 13.41 17.23 32.56
C GLU A 397 13.73 16.52 33.89
N HIS A 398 14.51 15.44 33.89
CA HIS A 398 14.88 14.72 35.11
C HIS A 398 16.02 15.40 35.88
N ALA A 399 17.05 15.87 35.17
CA ALA A 399 18.19 16.59 35.75
C ALA A 399 17.79 17.88 36.48
N SER A 400 16.66 18.50 36.09
CA SER A 400 16.12 19.69 36.75
C SER A 400 15.53 19.44 38.15
N VAL A 401 15.22 18.18 38.47
CA VAL A 401 14.64 17.76 39.75
C VAL A 401 15.71 17.31 40.74
N ASP A 402 16.73 16.61 40.23
CA ASP A 402 17.85 16.12 41.03
C ASP A 402 19.10 16.01 40.14
N SER A 403 20.23 16.56 40.60
CA SER A 403 21.49 16.57 39.85
C SER A 403 22.06 15.17 39.62
N ALA A 404 21.64 14.16 40.39
CA ALA A 404 21.99 12.75 40.13
C ALA A 404 21.44 12.26 38.77
N ASN A 405 20.39 12.89 38.23
CA ASN A 405 19.87 12.58 36.90
C ASN A 405 20.58 13.35 35.77
N ASN A 406 21.65 14.10 36.06
CA ASN A 406 22.50 14.70 35.03
C ASN A 406 23.48 13.65 34.51
N THR A 407 22.97 12.76 33.67
CA THR A 407 23.65 11.57 33.17
C THR A 407 23.61 11.47 31.65
N ASP A 408 24.57 10.73 31.10
CA ASP A 408 24.62 10.32 29.70
C ASP A 408 23.70 9.11 29.42
N CYS A 409 23.24 8.39 30.46
CA CYS A 409 22.25 7.32 30.35
C CYS A 409 20.98 7.82 29.62
N PRO A 410 20.38 7.07 28.66
CA PRO A 410 20.65 5.68 28.30
C PRO A 410 21.75 5.49 27.23
N GLY A 411 22.60 6.49 26.99
CA GLY A 411 23.62 6.45 25.96
C GLY A 411 23.19 7.16 24.66
N THR A 412 24.10 7.86 23.99
CA THR A 412 23.86 8.58 22.73
C THR A 412 23.08 7.76 21.69
N TYR A 413 23.44 6.50 21.46
CA TYR A 413 22.81 5.66 20.44
C TYR A 413 21.41 5.19 20.83
N LEU A 414 21.17 4.85 22.11
CA LEU A 414 19.85 4.44 22.59
C LEU A 414 18.92 5.64 22.76
N LYS A 415 19.45 6.80 23.17
CA LYS A 415 18.71 8.08 23.19
C LYS A 415 18.16 8.44 21.82
N ALA A 416 18.92 8.19 20.74
CA ALA A 416 18.45 8.37 19.37
C ALA A 416 17.27 7.43 19.01
N GLN A 417 17.08 6.30 19.70
CA GLN A 417 15.99 5.34 19.48
C GLN A 417 14.72 5.64 20.27
N MET A 418 14.69 6.64 21.16
CA MET A 418 13.52 6.88 22.04
C MET A 418 12.20 7.11 21.28
N ASN A 419 12.25 7.79 20.12
CA ASN A 419 11.07 7.96 19.26
C ASN A 419 10.64 6.63 18.61
N ASN A 420 11.60 5.77 18.23
CA ASN A 420 11.32 4.46 17.68
C ASN A 420 10.67 3.54 18.73
N ILE A 421 11.17 3.58 19.97
CA ILE A 421 10.56 2.86 21.10
C ILE A 421 9.11 3.32 21.31
N ARG A 422 8.84 4.63 21.40
CA ARG A 422 7.46 5.15 21.54
C ARG A 422 6.54 4.69 20.39
N ASN A 423 7.03 4.67 19.16
CA ASN A 423 6.28 4.19 18.00
C ASN A 423 5.99 2.68 18.08
N GLN A 424 6.97 1.88 18.50
CA GLN A 424 6.85 0.44 18.63
C GLN A 424 5.90 0.05 19.77
N VAL A 425 5.99 0.72 20.93
CA VAL A 425 5.05 0.54 22.05
C VAL A 425 3.62 0.87 21.59
N GLN A 426 3.41 1.97 20.88
CA GLN A 426 2.07 2.30 20.36
C GLN A 426 1.55 1.22 19.41
N THR A 427 2.43 0.61 18.61
CA THR A 427 2.06 -0.49 17.73
C THR A 427 1.56 -1.70 18.52
N TYR A 428 2.24 -2.07 19.61
CA TYR A 428 1.81 -3.16 20.48
C TYR A 428 0.51 -2.85 21.23
N LEU A 429 0.33 -1.63 21.76
CA LEU A 429 -0.93 -1.21 22.40
C LEU A 429 -2.12 -1.28 21.43
N ASN A 430 -1.91 -0.92 20.15
CA ASN A 430 -2.95 -1.04 19.13
C ASN A 430 -3.29 -2.51 18.80
N GLN A 431 -2.32 -3.43 18.91
CA GLN A 431 -2.56 -4.87 18.72
C GLN A 431 -3.37 -5.48 19.87
N ALA A 432 -3.15 -5.05 21.10
CA ALA A 432 -3.91 -5.48 22.28
C ALA A 432 -5.40 -5.12 22.15
N LEU A 433 -5.72 -3.95 21.60
CA LEU A 433 -7.09 -3.46 21.43
C LEU A 433 -7.73 -3.82 20.08
N LYS A 434 -7.27 -4.88 19.41
CA LYS A 434 -7.84 -5.33 18.14
C LYS A 434 -9.32 -5.67 18.27
N ILE A 435 -10.15 -5.23 17.32
CA ILE A 435 -11.56 -5.62 17.22
C ILE A 435 -11.65 -7.11 16.86
N THR A 436 -12.38 -7.89 17.67
CA THR A 436 -12.59 -9.34 17.48
C THR A 436 -13.93 -9.66 16.84
N SER A 437 -14.97 -8.86 17.11
CA SER A 437 -16.27 -9.00 16.49
C SER A 437 -16.95 -7.67 16.24
N VAL A 438 -17.83 -7.66 15.25
CA VAL A 438 -18.65 -6.50 14.87
C VAL A 438 -20.12 -6.93 14.96
N GLY A 439 -20.94 -6.08 15.56
CA GLY A 439 -22.38 -6.31 15.68
C GLY A 439 -23.08 -6.39 14.33
N SER A 440 -24.24 -7.04 14.30
CA SER A 440 -25.07 -7.14 13.10
C SER A 440 -25.61 -5.79 12.68
N ILE A 441 -25.56 -5.51 11.38
CA ILE A 441 -26.16 -4.32 10.78
C ILE A 441 -27.47 -4.70 10.07
N ALA A 442 -28.53 -3.93 10.33
CA ALA A 442 -29.82 -4.11 9.65
C ALA A 442 -29.70 -3.85 8.14
N ALA A 443 -30.45 -4.61 7.35
CA ALA A 443 -30.56 -4.37 5.92
C ALA A 443 -31.22 -3.00 5.66
N VAL A 444 -30.77 -2.32 4.61
CA VAL A 444 -31.30 -1.02 4.18
C VAL A 444 -32.05 -1.22 2.88
N THR A 445 -33.21 -0.59 2.75
CA THR A 445 -33.99 -0.56 1.49
C THR A 445 -34.07 0.88 0.99
N THR A 446 -33.96 1.08 -0.32
CA THR A 446 -34.14 2.37 -0.98
C THR A 446 -34.92 2.20 -2.29
N GLU A 447 -35.59 3.27 -2.72
CA GLU A 447 -36.19 3.32 -4.06
C GLU A 447 -35.09 3.52 -5.11
N ALA A 448 -35.28 2.98 -6.32
CA ALA A 448 -34.36 3.27 -7.41
C ALA A 448 -34.24 4.79 -7.64
N GLY A 449 -33.02 5.28 -7.84
CA GLY A 449 -32.68 6.69 -7.98
C GLY A 449 -32.44 7.44 -6.66
N VAL A 450 -32.79 6.86 -5.50
CA VAL A 450 -32.61 7.47 -4.17
C VAL A 450 -31.38 6.88 -3.48
N GLU A 451 -30.45 7.74 -3.02
CA GLU A 451 -29.23 7.29 -2.34
C GLU A 451 -29.58 6.49 -1.06
N PRO A 452 -29.03 5.27 -0.86
CA PRO A 452 -29.29 4.49 0.34
C PRO A 452 -28.84 5.21 1.63
N ALA A 453 -29.65 5.13 2.68
CA ALA A 453 -29.30 5.67 4.00
C ALA A 453 -28.35 4.72 4.75
N TYR A 454 -27.04 4.94 4.63
CA TYR A 454 -26.03 4.10 5.27
C TYR A 454 -25.96 4.29 6.80
N PRO A 455 -25.88 3.20 7.59
CA PRO A 455 -25.61 3.28 9.02
C PRO A 455 -24.27 3.95 9.32
N LYS A 456 -24.22 4.83 10.31
CA LYS A 456 -22.99 5.58 10.64
C LYS A 456 -22.11 4.88 11.65
N THR A 457 -22.69 4.01 12.48
CA THR A 457 -22.01 3.36 13.59
C THR A 457 -22.42 1.90 13.72
N VAL A 458 -21.57 1.10 14.37
CA VAL A 458 -21.83 -0.30 14.72
C VAL A 458 -21.20 -0.63 16.08
N SER A 459 -21.78 -1.56 16.81
CA SER A 459 -21.16 -2.11 18.03
C SER A 459 -19.96 -2.98 17.68
N VAL A 460 -18.92 -2.94 18.50
CA VAL A 460 -17.71 -3.75 18.34
C VAL A 460 -17.30 -4.34 19.69
N THR A 461 -16.69 -5.53 19.65
CA THR A 461 -16.02 -6.15 20.79
C THR A 461 -14.52 -6.19 20.51
N TYR A 462 -13.72 -5.86 21.51
CA TYR A 462 -12.26 -5.85 21.44
C TYR A 462 -11.68 -7.15 22.02
N LYS A 463 -10.39 -7.39 21.76
CA LYS A 463 -9.69 -8.61 22.20
C LYS A 463 -9.61 -8.74 23.73
N ASP A 464 -9.60 -7.62 24.45
CA ASP A 464 -9.67 -7.55 25.92
C ASP A 464 -11.08 -7.85 26.48
N GLY A 465 -12.06 -8.14 25.62
CA GLY A 465 -13.45 -8.42 25.98
C GLY A 465 -14.33 -7.18 26.17
N THR A 466 -13.76 -5.98 26.13
CA THR A 466 -14.54 -4.75 26.23
C THR A 466 -15.38 -4.51 24.97
N THR A 467 -16.45 -3.73 25.10
CA THR A 467 -17.32 -3.36 23.97
C THR A 467 -17.30 -1.85 23.75
N GLY A 468 -17.68 -1.43 22.55
CA GLY A 468 -17.83 -0.02 22.21
C GLY A 468 -18.59 0.21 20.91
N THR A 469 -18.66 1.48 20.52
CA THR A 469 -19.27 1.93 19.26
C THR A 469 -18.18 2.40 18.32
N ALA A 470 -18.17 1.88 17.09
CA ALA A 470 -17.23 2.26 16.03
C ALA A 470 -17.93 3.05 14.93
N ASN A 471 -17.27 4.06 14.40
CA ASN A 471 -17.74 4.79 13.22
C ASN A 471 -17.50 3.97 11.96
N ILE A 472 -18.38 4.05 10.96
CA ILE A 472 -18.27 3.28 9.72
C ILE A 472 -17.98 4.20 8.54
N THR A 473 -17.02 3.81 7.72
CA THR A 473 -16.87 4.33 6.36
C THR A 473 -17.29 3.27 5.35
N TRP A 474 -18.18 3.63 4.42
CA TRP A 474 -18.74 2.69 3.43
C TRP A 474 -18.17 2.91 2.03
N ASN A 475 -17.98 1.81 1.30
CA ASN A 475 -17.76 1.83 -0.14
C ASN A 475 -19.11 2.00 -0.85
N LYS A 476 -19.65 3.22 -0.80
CA LYS A 476 -21.01 3.53 -1.25
C LYS A 476 -21.29 3.08 -2.69
N LEU A 477 -22.51 2.61 -2.94
CA LEU A 477 -23.03 2.40 -4.28
C LEU A 477 -22.98 3.69 -5.11
N THR A 478 -22.59 3.55 -6.37
CA THR A 478 -22.66 4.63 -7.35
C THR A 478 -24.11 4.93 -7.74
N LYS A 479 -24.38 6.15 -8.25
CA LYS A 479 -25.70 6.53 -8.74
C LYS A 479 -26.26 5.56 -9.77
N GLN A 480 -25.41 5.04 -10.65
CA GLN A 480 -25.79 4.03 -11.64
C GLN A 480 -26.28 2.74 -10.97
N GLN A 481 -25.62 2.27 -9.92
CA GLN A 481 -25.98 1.03 -9.23
C GLN A 481 -27.31 1.13 -8.46
N TYR A 482 -27.61 2.27 -7.85
CA TYR A 482 -28.90 2.47 -7.18
C TYR A 482 -29.99 3.07 -8.07
N SER A 483 -29.73 3.30 -9.37
CA SER A 483 -30.74 3.76 -10.35
C SER A 483 -31.20 2.64 -11.30
N VAL A 484 -30.94 1.37 -10.97
CA VAL A 484 -31.32 0.23 -11.82
C VAL A 484 -32.84 0.05 -11.80
N ARG A 485 -33.47 0.15 -12.97
CA ARG A 485 -34.94 0.16 -13.11
C ARG A 485 -35.61 -1.15 -12.68
N THR A 486 -34.94 -2.29 -12.85
CA THR A 486 -35.47 -3.61 -12.45
C THR A 486 -35.36 -3.88 -10.94
N GLY A 487 -34.71 -2.99 -10.18
CA GLY A 487 -34.29 -3.26 -8.81
C GLY A 487 -33.05 -4.17 -8.75
N ALA A 488 -32.41 -4.20 -7.58
CA ALA A 488 -31.21 -4.99 -7.33
C ALA A 488 -30.94 -5.17 -5.82
N VAL A 489 -30.14 -6.17 -5.47
CA VAL A 489 -29.66 -6.37 -4.08
C VAL A 489 -28.14 -6.35 -4.07
N TYR A 490 -27.56 -5.56 -3.20
CA TYR A 490 -26.11 -5.39 -3.05
C TYR A 490 -25.64 -5.72 -1.65
N THR A 491 -24.48 -6.35 -1.53
CA THR A 491 -23.74 -6.42 -0.26
C THR A 491 -22.62 -5.40 -0.31
N VAL A 492 -22.77 -4.32 0.45
CA VAL A 492 -21.81 -3.21 0.49
C VAL A 492 -20.82 -3.46 1.63
N LYS A 493 -19.53 -3.35 1.33
CA LYS A 493 -18.43 -3.46 2.31
C LYS A 493 -18.09 -2.08 2.88
N GLY A 494 -17.70 -2.05 4.14
CA GLY A 494 -17.21 -0.87 4.84
C GLY A 494 -16.14 -1.24 5.87
N THR A 495 -15.63 -0.21 6.54
CA THR A 495 -14.63 -0.32 7.60
C THR A 495 -15.16 0.36 8.86
N ALA A 496 -15.22 -0.40 9.95
CA ALA A 496 -15.50 0.11 11.29
C ALA A 496 -14.20 0.58 11.94
N TYR A 497 -14.20 1.78 12.51
CA TYR A 497 -13.07 2.41 13.19
C TYR A 497 -13.37 2.49 14.70
N GLY A 498 -12.70 1.62 15.46
CA GLY A 498 -12.80 1.53 16.90
C GLY A 498 -11.79 2.42 17.63
N LYS A 499 -11.65 2.19 18.94
CA LYS A 499 -10.65 2.84 19.79
C LYS A 499 -9.23 2.61 19.25
N ASN A 500 -8.34 3.59 19.46
CA ASN A 500 -6.94 3.55 19.05
C ASN A 500 -6.73 3.25 17.55
N ASN A 501 -7.68 3.70 16.71
CA ASN A 501 -7.66 3.52 15.26
C ASN A 501 -7.61 2.03 14.83
N THR A 502 -8.11 1.13 15.68
CA THR A 502 -8.31 -0.28 15.33
C THR A 502 -9.42 -0.37 14.29
N THR A 503 -9.29 -1.30 13.35
CA THR A 503 -10.23 -1.44 12.24
C THR A 503 -10.78 -2.85 12.11
N ALA A 504 -12.03 -2.95 11.67
CA ALA A 504 -12.67 -4.20 11.31
C ALA A 504 -13.50 -4.05 10.04
N ALA A 505 -13.55 -5.11 9.23
CA ALA A 505 -14.42 -5.15 8.07
C ALA A 505 -15.88 -5.30 8.51
N VAL A 506 -16.78 -4.58 7.84
CA VAL A 506 -18.22 -4.67 8.08
C VAL A 506 -18.98 -4.69 6.76
N THR A 507 -20.18 -5.29 6.75
CA THR A 507 -21.03 -5.36 5.56
C THR A 507 -22.46 -4.96 5.86
N VAL A 508 -23.15 -4.36 4.89
CA VAL A 508 -24.59 -4.10 4.93
C VAL A 508 -25.24 -4.58 3.64
N LYS A 509 -26.42 -5.19 3.76
CA LYS A 509 -27.25 -5.56 2.61
C LYS A 509 -28.12 -4.37 2.23
N ILE A 510 -28.00 -3.89 1.00
CA ILE A 510 -28.80 -2.81 0.42
C ILE A 510 -29.75 -3.41 -0.62
N THR A 511 -31.06 -3.22 -0.45
CA THR A 511 -32.08 -3.57 -1.43
C THR A 511 -32.55 -2.31 -2.15
N VAL A 512 -32.49 -2.31 -3.49
CA VAL A 512 -33.00 -1.24 -4.36
C VAL A 512 -34.30 -1.72 -4.99
N ASN A 513 -35.41 -1.05 -4.67
CA ASN A 513 -36.72 -1.36 -5.25
C ASN A 513 -36.78 -0.97 -6.73
N PRO A 514 -37.54 -1.70 -7.58
CA PRO A 514 -37.71 -1.35 -8.99
C PRO A 514 -38.28 0.07 -9.19
N MET A 515 -37.91 0.70 -10.31
CA MET A 515 -38.43 2.02 -10.68
C MET A 515 -39.91 1.91 -11.05
N LYS A 516 -40.73 2.81 -10.52
CA LYS A 516 -42.16 2.87 -10.83
C LYS A 516 -42.39 3.42 -12.23
N VAL A 517 -43.33 2.80 -12.94
CA VAL A 517 -43.88 3.28 -14.22
C VAL A 517 -44.98 4.31 -13.92
N SER A 518 -44.94 5.45 -14.59
CA SER A 518 -45.95 6.51 -14.46
C SER A 518 -47.07 6.38 -15.50
N SER A 519 -46.72 6.13 -16.76
CA SER A 519 -47.68 5.84 -17.84
C SER A 519 -47.02 5.06 -18.98
N VAL A 520 -47.86 4.48 -19.86
CA VAL A 520 -47.42 3.78 -21.08
C VAL A 520 -48.22 4.32 -22.26
N ASP A 521 -47.53 4.84 -23.26
CA ASP A 521 -48.13 5.31 -24.51
C ASP A 521 -48.00 4.20 -25.58
N TYR A 522 -49.15 3.79 -26.13
CA TYR A 522 -49.25 2.76 -27.15
C TYR A 522 -50.54 2.91 -27.96
N GLN A 523 -50.57 2.32 -29.14
CA GLN A 523 -51.77 2.23 -29.96
C GLN A 523 -52.73 1.20 -29.33
N ASN A 524 -53.87 1.66 -28.82
CA ASN A 524 -54.84 0.83 -28.10
C ASN A 524 -56.06 0.42 -28.94
N VAL A 525 -56.15 0.85 -30.21
CA VAL A 525 -57.18 0.42 -31.16
C VAL A 525 -56.54 0.16 -32.52
N ILE A 526 -56.80 -1.02 -33.09
CA ILE A 526 -56.33 -1.42 -34.41
C ILE A 526 -57.40 -2.23 -35.17
N LYS A 527 -57.24 -2.37 -36.49
CA LYS A 527 -58.05 -3.28 -37.30
C LYS A 527 -57.23 -4.48 -37.78
N THR A 528 -57.92 -5.58 -38.08
CA THR A 528 -57.36 -6.72 -38.82
C THR A 528 -58.32 -7.19 -39.89
N LYS A 529 -57.79 -7.77 -40.97
CA LYS A 529 -58.62 -8.36 -42.02
C LYS A 529 -59.19 -9.69 -41.55
N VAL A 530 -60.42 -10.01 -41.95
CA VAL A 530 -61.04 -11.32 -41.70
C VAL A 530 -60.11 -12.47 -42.10
N GLY A 531 -59.90 -13.41 -41.17
CA GLY A 531 -59.01 -14.56 -41.32
C GLY A 531 -57.52 -14.28 -41.13
N VAL A 532 -57.13 -13.03 -40.84
CA VAL A 532 -55.72 -12.63 -40.62
C VAL A 532 -55.52 -12.23 -39.16
N ALA A 533 -54.49 -12.79 -38.52
CA ALA A 533 -54.13 -12.44 -37.16
C ALA A 533 -53.75 -10.94 -37.06
N PRO A 534 -54.15 -10.23 -35.99
CA PRO A 534 -53.85 -8.81 -35.86
C PRO A 534 -52.36 -8.53 -35.76
N ALA A 535 -51.90 -7.52 -36.50
CA ALA A 535 -50.51 -7.05 -36.46
C ALA A 535 -50.31 -6.11 -35.26
N LEU A 536 -49.86 -6.66 -34.14
CA LEU A 536 -49.70 -5.94 -32.87
C LEU A 536 -48.35 -5.19 -32.84
N ALA A 537 -48.34 -3.98 -32.27
CA ALA A 537 -47.12 -3.20 -32.09
C ALA A 537 -46.12 -3.94 -31.18
N LYS A 538 -44.83 -3.93 -31.50
CA LYS A 538 -43.82 -4.68 -30.72
C LYS A 538 -43.25 -3.87 -29.56
N LYS A 539 -43.37 -2.54 -29.63
CA LYS A 539 -42.81 -1.62 -28.63
C LYS A 539 -43.82 -0.57 -28.18
N ALA A 540 -43.71 -0.17 -26.92
CA ALA A 540 -44.46 0.96 -26.34
C ALA A 540 -43.50 1.97 -25.71
N VAL A 541 -43.95 3.21 -25.59
CA VAL A 541 -43.20 4.25 -24.90
C VAL A 541 -43.60 4.23 -23.43
N VAL A 542 -42.63 4.00 -22.54
CA VAL A 542 -42.84 3.94 -21.09
C VAL A 542 -42.31 5.21 -20.46
N HIS A 543 -43.17 5.89 -19.70
CA HIS A 543 -42.80 7.02 -18.85
C HIS A 543 -42.54 6.51 -17.44
N TRP A 544 -41.44 6.95 -16.85
CA TRP A 544 -40.97 6.54 -15.54
C TRP A 544 -41.24 7.62 -14.50
N ALA A 545 -41.30 7.23 -13.22
CA ALA A 545 -41.56 8.17 -12.11
C ALA A 545 -40.45 9.22 -11.92
N ASP A 546 -39.25 9.00 -12.46
CA ASP A 546 -38.15 9.97 -12.46
C ASP A 546 -38.23 10.99 -13.61
N GLY A 547 -39.29 10.92 -14.44
CA GLY A 547 -39.50 11.78 -15.60
C GLY A 547 -38.76 11.32 -16.87
N ALA A 548 -38.01 10.21 -16.81
CA ALA A 548 -37.42 9.64 -18.01
C ALA A 548 -38.48 8.93 -18.87
N THR A 549 -38.18 8.80 -20.16
CA THR A 549 -39.01 8.05 -21.11
C THR A 549 -38.14 7.03 -21.84
N THR A 550 -38.62 5.80 -21.98
CA THR A 550 -37.94 4.74 -22.76
C THR A 550 -38.90 4.08 -23.74
N GLN A 551 -38.34 3.31 -24.68
CA GLN A 551 -39.12 2.43 -25.55
C GLN A 551 -38.87 0.98 -25.12
N GLU A 552 -39.90 0.32 -24.63
CA GLU A 552 -39.85 -1.02 -24.07
C GLU A 552 -40.59 -2.03 -24.96
N THR A 553 -40.18 -3.29 -24.92
CA THR A 553 -40.82 -4.36 -25.69
C THR A 553 -42.14 -4.77 -25.05
N ILE A 554 -43.16 -4.96 -25.89
CA ILE A 554 -44.45 -5.49 -25.47
C ILE A 554 -44.47 -7.00 -25.71
N VAL A 555 -44.94 -7.74 -24.70
CA VAL A 555 -45.22 -9.17 -24.82
C VAL A 555 -46.74 -9.35 -24.88
N TRP A 556 -47.27 -9.63 -26.07
CA TRP A 556 -48.69 -9.87 -26.27
C TRP A 556 -49.08 -11.33 -26.02
N LYS A 557 -50.28 -11.55 -25.49
CA LYS A 557 -50.92 -12.86 -25.56
C LYS A 557 -51.37 -13.14 -27.00
N THR A 558 -51.19 -14.37 -27.45
CA THR A 558 -51.62 -14.79 -28.79
C THR A 558 -53.15 -14.86 -28.86
N PRO A 559 -53.80 -14.11 -29.77
CA PRO A 559 -55.25 -14.22 -29.98
C PRO A 559 -55.62 -15.54 -30.68
N ALA A 560 -56.80 -16.08 -30.38
CA ALA A 560 -57.24 -17.34 -30.97
C ALA A 560 -57.73 -17.12 -32.40
N ALA A 561 -57.58 -18.13 -33.26
CA ALA A 561 -58.01 -18.03 -34.67
C ALA A 561 -59.51 -17.72 -34.84
N GLY A 562 -60.35 -18.14 -33.88
CA GLY A 562 -61.77 -17.81 -33.86
C GLY A 562 -62.06 -16.32 -33.66
N ASP A 563 -61.17 -15.58 -32.96
CA ASP A 563 -61.39 -14.18 -32.62
C ASP A 563 -61.40 -13.28 -33.88
N TYR A 564 -60.66 -13.68 -34.92
CA TYR A 564 -60.54 -12.93 -36.18
C TYR A 564 -61.16 -13.65 -37.39
N ALA A 565 -62.04 -14.64 -37.16
CA ALA A 565 -62.68 -15.40 -38.23
C ALA A 565 -63.89 -14.70 -38.87
N THR A 566 -64.51 -13.74 -38.18
CA THR A 566 -65.79 -13.11 -38.60
C THR A 566 -65.65 -11.59 -38.68
N ALA A 567 -65.97 -11.01 -39.84
CA ALA A 567 -66.00 -9.56 -40.01
C ALA A 567 -67.05 -8.89 -39.11
N GLY A 568 -66.72 -7.73 -38.55
CA GLY A 568 -67.54 -6.99 -37.58
C GLY A 568 -67.31 -7.39 -36.12
N ASN A 569 -66.54 -8.47 -35.86
CA ASN A 569 -66.17 -8.83 -34.49
C ASN A 569 -65.18 -7.82 -33.90
N THR A 570 -65.28 -7.58 -32.58
CA THR A 570 -64.31 -6.78 -31.83
C THR A 570 -63.90 -7.54 -30.57
N PHE A 571 -62.59 -7.62 -30.31
CA PHE A 571 -62.04 -8.33 -29.15
C PHE A 571 -60.81 -7.62 -28.60
N ALA A 572 -60.49 -7.86 -27.33
CA ALA A 572 -59.34 -7.27 -26.66
C ALA A 572 -58.17 -8.26 -26.59
N VAL A 573 -56.96 -7.81 -26.97
CA VAL A 573 -55.72 -8.57 -26.77
C VAL A 573 -54.93 -7.93 -25.63
N THR A 574 -54.60 -8.73 -24.62
CA THR A 574 -53.81 -8.25 -23.46
C THR A 574 -52.33 -8.52 -23.66
N GLY A 575 -51.48 -7.62 -23.16
CA GLY A 575 -50.03 -7.75 -23.19
C GLY A 575 -49.39 -7.18 -21.92
N THR A 576 -48.08 -7.38 -21.79
CA THR A 576 -47.28 -6.83 -20.69
C THR A 576 -46.08 -6.04 -21.19
N VAL A 577 -45.79 -4.92 -20.52
CA VAL A 577 -44.64 -4.05 -20.79
C VAL A 577 -44.16 -3.41 -19.49
N ALA A 578 -42.86 -3.51 -19.19
CA ALA A 578 -42.27 -3.00 -17.94
C ALA A 578 -43.04 -3.40 -16.66
N GLY A 579 -43.60 -4.63 -16.64
CA GLY A 579 -44.42 -5.13 -15.53
C GLY A 579 -45.86 -4.60 -15.48
N GLN A 580 -46.25 -3.71 -16.39
CA GLN A 580 -47.62 -3.21 -16.53
C GLN A 580 -48.42 -4.07 -17.51
N THR A 581 -49.70 -4.27 -17.23
CA THR A 581 -50.66 -4.89 -18.16
C THR A 581 -51.26 -3.83 -19.06
N ILE A 582 -51.27 -4.08 -20.37
CA ILE A 582 -51.90 -3.22 -21.38
C ILE A 582 -52.91 -4.03 -22.22
N SER A 583 -53.81 -3.35 -22.92
CA SER A 583 -54.84 -3.99 -23.75
C SER A 583 -55.08 -3.20 -25.03
N VAL A 584 -55.19 -3.91 -26.15
CA VAL A 584 -55.55 -3.32 -27.45
C VAL A 584 -56.87 -3.91 -27.93
N ASP A 585 -57.77 -3.04 -28.38
CA ASP A 585 -59.03 -3.42 -28.99
C ASP A 585 -58.83 -3.64 -30.50
N VAL A 586 -59.20 -4.82 -30.97
CA VAL A 586 -59.03 -5.26 -32.36
C VAL A 586 -60.39 -5.40 -33.01
N THR A 587 -60.63 -4.68 -34.10
CA THR A 587 -61.84 -4.83 -34.93
C THR A 587 -61.53 -5.59 -36.22
N VAL A 588 -62.33 -6.63 -36.51
CA VAL A 588 -62.20 -7.45 -37.71
C VAL A 588 -62.99 -6.82 -38.86
N VAL A 589 -62.33 -6.53 -39.98
CA VAL A 589 -62.93 -5.86 -41.13
C VAL A 589 -62.70 -6.64 -42.44
N ASN A 590 -63.51 -6.36 -43.46
CA ASN A 590 -63.33 -6.95 -44.79
C ASN A 590 -62.22 -6.28 -45.60
N THR A 591 -62.04 -4.98 -45.39
CA THR A 591 -61.07 -4.13 -46.08
C THR A 591 -60.35 -3.25 -45.07
N LEU A 592 -59.04 -3.14 -45.20
CA LEU A 592 -58.19 -2.31 -44.34
C LEU A 592 -57.94 -0.95 -44.99
N ASP A 593 -57.70 0.06 -44.16
CA ASP A 593 -57.32 1.39 -44.62
C ASP A 593 -55.86 1.41 -45.09
N SER A 594 -55.44 2.50 -45.72
CA SER A 594 -54.04 2.74 -46.05
C SER A 594 -53.57 4.05 -45.42
N TYR A 595 -52.38 4.02 -44.82
CA TYR A 595 -51.76 5.15 -44.17
C TYR A 595 -50.49 5.61 -44.90
N THR A 596 -50.18 6.88 -44.76
CA THR A 596 -49.04 7.52 -45.40
C THR A 596 -47.86 7.59 -44.44
N VAL A 597 -46.73 6.99 -44.83
CA VAL A 597 -45.43 7.17 -44.19
C VAL A 597 -44.69 8.28 -44.91
N THR A 598 -44.58 9.43 -44.26
CA THR A 598 -43.88 10.62 -44.77
C THR A 598 -42.45 10.63 -44.24
N PHE A 599 -41.48 11.00 -45.09
CA PHE A 599 -40.07 11.04 -44.74
C PHE A 599 -39.55 12.47 -44.82
N ASP A 600 -39.33 13.10 -43.67
CA ASP A 600 -38.65 14.39 -43.58
C ASP A 600 -37.16 14.15 -43.38
N SER A 601 -36.36 14.30 -44.43
CA SER A 601 -34.92 14.05 -44.39
C SER A 601 -34.13 15.07 -43.55
N GLN A 602 -34.75 16.13 -43.01
CA GLN A 602 -34.10 17.11 -42.13
C GLN A 602 -32.79 17.68 -42.72
N GLY A 603 -32.87 18.12 -43.98
CA GLY A 603 -31.76 18.73 -44.71
C GLY A 603 -30.93 17.76 -45.56
N GLY A 604 -31.29 16.47 -45.64
CA GLY A 604 -30.73 15.55 -46.63
C GLY A 604 -31.53 15.49 -47.93
N SER A 605 -31.08 14.67 -48.88
CA SER A 605 -31.78 14.43 -50.15
C SER A 605 -33.24 14.00 -49.95
N LYS A 606 -34.13 14.44 -50.84
CA LYS A 606 -35.58 14.19 -50.77
C LYS A 606 -35.90 12.69 -50.81
N VAL A 607 -36.87 12.26 -50.00
CA VAL A 607 -37.39 10.89 -49.97
C VAL A 607 -38.90 10.92 -50.19
N THR A 608 -39.42 10.09 -51.11
CA THR A 608 -40.84 10.08 -51.47
C THR A 608 -41.68 9.36 -50.41
N PRO A 609 -42.83 9.93 -49.96
CA PRO A 609 -43.76 9.25 -49.06
C PRO A 609 -44.30 7.93 -49.64
N LYS A 610 -44.63 6.97 -48.78
CA LYS A 610 -45.21 5.67 -49.17
C LYS A 610 -46.58 5.48 -48.54
N LYS A 611 -47.54 4.94 -49.31
CA LYS A 611 -48.81 4.43 -48.77
C LYS A 611 -48.65 2.96 -48.39
N ILE A 612 -48.99 2.62 -47.15
CA ILE A 612 -48.88 1.28 -46.56
C ILE A 612 -50.26 0.87 -46.07
N GLN A 613 -50.68 -0.37 -46.33
CA GLN A 613 -51.94 -0.88 -45.79
C GLN A 613 -51.84 -1.01 -44.27
N GLU A 614 -52.94 -0.76 -43.54
CA GLU A 614 -52.98 -0.96 -42.10
C GLU A 614 -52.51 -2.37 -41.71
N GLY A 615 -51.68 -2.47 -40.67
CA GLY A 615 -51.08 -3.71 -40.20
C GLY A 615 -49.82 -4.16 -40.94
N ASP A 616 -49.53 -3.64 -42.13
CA ASP A 616 -48.29 -3.94 -42.85
C ASP A 616 -47.12 -3.08 -42.35
N ALA A 617 -45.90 -3.59 -42.49
CA ALA A 617 -44.68 -2.86 -42.20
C ALA A 617 -44.17 -2.06 -43.42
N ALA A 618 -43.66 -0.86 -43.19
CA ALA A 618 -43.08 -0.05 -44.28
C ALA A 618 -41.70 -0.59 -44.70
N THR A 619 -41.41 -0.60 -46.01
CA THR A 619 -40.04 -0.87 -46.48
C THR A 619 -39.16 0.36 -46.29
N ALA A 620 -38.04 0.21 -45.59
CA ALA A 620 -37.05 1.28 -45.40
C ALA A 620 -36.62 1.90 -46.76
N PRO A 621 -36.57 3.23 -46.89
CA PRO A 621 -36.04 3.87 -48.09
C PRO A 621 -34.51 3.75 -48.15
N SER A 622 -33.93 4.02 -49.32
CA SER A 622 -32.48 4.27 -49.43
C SER A 622 -32.09 5.42 -48.51
N PHE A 623 -30.92 5.34 -47.89
CA PHE A 623 -30.46 6.40 -46.99
C PHE A 623 -30.35 7.73 -47.74
N PRO A 624 -30.95 8.81 -47.22
CA PRO A 624 -30.72 10.12 -47.78
C PRO A 624 -29.25 10.51 -47.60
N LYS A 625 -28.76 11.43 -48.42
CA LYS A 625 -27.40 11.99 -48.32
C LYS A 625 -27.45 13.45 -47.87
N ARG A 626 -26.47 13.86 -47.06
CA ARG A 626 -26.25 15.24 -46.62
C ARG A 626 -24.75 15.46 -46.47
N ASP A 627 -24.20 16.38 -47.25
CA ASP A 627 -22.75 16.62 -47.29
C ASP A 627 -22.21 17.00 -45.92
N GLY A 628 -21.13 16.32 -45.49
CA GLY A 628 -20.52 16.51 -44.17
C GLY A 628 -21.31 15.91 -43.00
N TYR A 629 -22.29 15.01 -43.25
CA TYR A 629 -23.06 14.33 -42.20
C TYR A 629 -23.28 12.83 -42.46
N TYR A 630 -23.26 12.04 -41.38
CA TYR A 630 -23.73 10.65 -41.37
C TYR A 630 -25.23 10.58 -41.09
N PHE A 631 -25.95 9.76 -41.85
CA PHE A 631 -27.33 9.42 -41.55
C PHE A 631 -27.38 8.40 -40.40
N LEU A 632 -27.99 8.79 -39.27
CA LEU A 632 -28.12 7.95 -38.08
C LEU A 632 -29.37 7.06 -38.11
N GLY A 633 -30.35 7.40 -38.94
CA GLY A 633 -31.61 6.66 -39.05
C GLY A 633 -32.83 7.58 -39.07
N TRP A 634 -33.99 6.94 -39.10
CA TRP A 634 -35.30 7.57 -39.06
C TRP A 634 -35.84 7.59 -37.63
N TYR A 635 -36.41 8.71 -37.18
CA TYR A 635 -36.89 8.90 -35.82
C TYR A 635 -38.35 9.38 -35.82
N THR A 636 -39.06 9.13 -34.72
CA THR A 636 -40.49 9.47 -34.58
C THR A 636 -40.77 10.95 -34.27
N ALA A 637 -39.73 11.78 -34.05
CA ALA A 637 -39.88 13.20 -33.80
C ALA A 637 -38.73 14.04 -34.39
N PRO A 638 -38.95 15.32 -34.76
CA PRO A 638 -37.91 16.19 -35.31
C PRO A 638 -36.73 16.39 -34.36
N LYS A 639 -37.02 16.53 -33.06
CA LYS A 639 -36.05 16.59 -31.96
C LYS A 639 -36.48 15.58 -30.89
N GLY A 640 -35.54 14.82 -30.34
CA GLY A 640 -35.87 13.69 -29.46
C GLY A 640 -36.64 12.57 -30.18
N GLY A 641 -37.43 11.79 -29.45
CA GLY A 641 -38.10 10.61 -29.99
C GLY A 641 -37.16 9.41 -30.16
N PHE A 642 -37.73 8.30 -30.62
CA PHE A 642 -37.03 7.02 -30.72
C PHE A 642 -36.71 6.69 -32.17
N GLY A 643 -35.65 5.90 -32.38
CA GLY A 643 -35.33 5.36 -33.69
C GLY A 643 -36.46 4.44 -34.15
N TYR A 644 -36.91 4.61 -35.38
CA TYR A 644 -38.00 3.86 -35.96
C TYR A 644 -37.54 2.50 -36.45
N ASP A 645 -38.28 1.46 -36.07
CA ASP A 645 -38.05 0.07 -36.46
C ASP A 645 -38.98 -0.26 -37.63
N PHE A 646 -38.43 -0.43 -38.83
CA PHE A 646 -39.22 -0.73 -40.04
C PHE A 646 -39.85 -2.13 -40.04
N THR A 647 -39.77 -2.87 -38.94
CA THR A 647 -40.55 -4.10 -38.72
C THR A 647 -41.83 -3.88 -37.92
N GLU A 648 -42.08 -2.66 -37.44
CA GLU A 648 -43.33 -2.27 -36.78
C GLU A 648 -44.46 -2.11 -37.81
N PRO A 649 -45.67 -2.60 -37.50
CA PRO A 649 -46.85 -2.40 -38.35
C PRO A 649 -47.33 -0.95 -38.34
N ILE A 650 -47.88 -0.49 -39.46
CA ILE A 650 -48.45 0.85 -39.60
C ILE A 650 -49.95 0.81 -39.28
N HIS A 651 -50.38 1.67 -38.34
CA HIS A 651 -51.80 1.81 -37.93
C HIS A 651 -52.33 3.25 -38.03
N SER A 652 -51.51 4.18 -38.47
CA SER A 652 -51.87 5.59 -38.66
C SER A 652 -50.85 6.29 -39.57
N ASP A 653 -51.20 7.48 -40.06
CA ASP A 653 -50.25 8.34 -40.77
C ASP A 653 -49.09 8.70 -39.83
N ILE A 654 -47.86 8.56 -40.32
CA ILE A 654 -46.65 8.85 -39.54
C ILE A 654 -45.65 9.65 -40.36
N THR A 655 -44.99 10.61 -39.72
CA THR A 655 -43.82 11.30 -40.28
C THR A 655 -42.57 10.82 -39.56
N LEU A 656 -41.61 10.33 -40.34
CA LEU A 656 -40.31 9.90 -39.88
C LEU A 656 -39.27 10.97 -40.21
N TYR A 657 -38.44 11.30 -39.23
CA TYR A 657 -37.48 12.40 -39.31
C TYR A 657 -36.06 11.85 -39.40
N GLY A 658 -35.32 12.27 -40.42
CA GLY A 658 -33.92 11.91 -40.60
C GLY A 658 -33.05 12.51 -39.49
N ARG A 659 -32.23 11.69 -38.86
CA ARG A 659 -31.23 12.16 -37.89
C ARG A 659 -29.84 12.11 -38.49
N TRP A 660 -29.06 13.14 -38.20
CA TRP A 660 -27.73 13.34 -38.75
C TRP A 660 -26.71 13.53 -37.63
N SER A 661 -25.51 13.01 -37.82
CA SER A 661 -24.32 13.39 -37.06
C SER A 661 -23.36 14.11 -37.98
N LYS A 662 -22.73 15.19 -37.53
CA LYS A 662 -21.68 15.84 -38.33
C LYS A 662 -20.48 14.90 -38.46
N GLN A 663 -19.86 14.90 -39.62
CA GLN A 663 -18.56 14.27 -39.87
C GLN A 663 -17.50 15.14 -39.18
N ILE A 664 -16.85 14.59 -38.16
CA ILE A 664 -15.80 15.27 -37.38
C ILE A 664 -14.76 14.23 -36.96
N ASP A 665 -13.58 14.72 -36.61
CA ASP A 665 -12.62 13.92 -35.88
C ASP A 665 -13.05 13.69 -34.44
N SER A 666 -12.76 12.48 -33.97
CA SER A 666 -13.14 12.02 -32.65
C SER A 666 -12.11 11.06 -32.07
N LEU A 667 -12.32 10.63 -30.83
CA LEU A 667 -11.30 9.95 -30.06
C LEU A 667 -11.43 8.43 -30.18
N ALA A 668 -10.29 7.75 -30.28
CA ALA A 668 -10.20 6.34 -29.94
C ALA A 668 -9.10 6.13 -28.89
N VAL A 669 -9.29 5.14 -28.02
CA VAL A 669 -8.28 4.74 -27.03
C VAL A 669 -7.88 3.29 -27.22
N ARG A 670 -6.61 2.96 -26.98
CA ARG A 670 -6.05 1.63 -27.19
C ARG A 670 -5.50 1.04 -25.90
N ARG A 671 -5.80 -0.24 -25.68
CA ARG A 671 -5.25 -1.09 -24.60
C ARG A 671 -4.77 -2.41 -25.19
N GLY A 672 -3.46 -2.61 -25.21
CA GLY A 672 -2.87 -3.77 -25.89
C GLY A 672 -3.23 -3.75 -27.38
N ASN A 673 -3.89 -4.79 -27.89
CA ASN A 673 -4.36 -4.86 -29.28
C ASN A 673 -5.84 -4.46 -29.46
N THR A 674 -6.50 -3.96 -28.41
CA THR A 674 -7.92 -3.59 -28.43
C THR A 674 -8.09 -2.09 -28.50
N TYR A 675 -8.97 -1.63 -29.39
CA TYR A 675 -9.29 -0.23 -29.66
C TYR A 675 -10.75 0.03 -29.29
N TYR A 676 -10.98 1.17 -28.65
CA TYR A 676 -12.27 1.64 -28.18
C TYR A 676 -12.54 2.98 -28.85
N PHE A 677 -13.45 3.01 -29.82
CA PHE A 677 -13.76 4.17 -30.65
C PHE A 677 -14.94 4.95 -30.08
N LYS A 678 -14.90 6.26 -30.24
CA LYS A 678 -16.03 7.18 -30.04
C LYS A 678 -16.34 7.88 -31.34
N TYR A 679 -17.59 7.90 -31.75
CA TYR A 679 -18.03 8.62 -32.97
C TYR A 679 -18.36 10.09 -32.72
N SER A 680 -18.10 10.59 -31.51
CA SER A 680 -18.36 11.97 -31.12
C SER A 680 -17.40 12.42 -30.02
N ILE A 681 -17.23 13.74 -29.85
CA ILE A 681 -16.47 14.35 -28.76
C ILE A 681 -17.33 14.35 -27.48
N THR A 682 -17.59 13.16 -26.94
CA THR A 682 -18.38 12.94 -25.72
C THR A 682 -17.74 11.91 -24.81
N GLY A 683 -18.06 11.97 -23.51
CA GLY A 683 -17.60 10.98 -22.53
C GLY A 683 -18.42 9.69 -22.53
N GLY A 684 -18.11 8.77 -21.61
CA GLY A 684 -18.85 7.51 -21.43
C GLY A 684 -18.29 6.32 -22.21
N SER A 685 -19.11 5.29 -22.41
CA SER A 685 -18.70 4.02 -23.07
C SER A 685 -18.32 4.20 -24.53
N ALA A 686 -17.46 3.32 -25.04
CA ALA A 686 -17.09 3.27 -26.46
C ALA A 686 -18.29 2.91 -27.34
N ASP A 687 -18.36 3.51 -28.53
CA ASP A 687 -19.39 3.21 -29.53
C ASP A 687 -19.04 1.94 -30.33
N ARG A 688 -17.75 1.62 -30.45
CA ARG A 688 -17.25 0.39 -31.08
C ARG A 688 -15.97 -0.09 -30.43
N VAL A 689 -15.80 -1.40 -30.36
CA VAL A 689 -14.59 -2.05 -29.84
C VAL A 689 -14.10 -3.09 -30.84
N VAL A 690 -12.84 -3.01 -31.25
CA VAL A 690 -12.22 -4.00 -32.15
C VAL A 690 -10.82 -4.36 -31.70
N GLY A 691 -10.36 -5.55 -32.08
CA GLY A 691 -8.97 -5.99 -31.89
C GLY A 691 -8.23 -6.02 -33.22
N TYR A 692 -7.05 -5.40 -33.30
CA TYR A 692 -6.20 -5.44 -34.50
C TYR A 692 -4.71 -5.33 -34.17
N GLY A 693 -3.88 -6.13 -34.86
CA GLY A 693 -2.45 -6.20 -34.62
C GLY A 693 -2.06 -6.82 -33.27
N LYS A 694 -0.83 -6.54 -32.84
CA LYS A 694 -0.21 -7.01 -31.59
C LYS A 694 -0.17 -5.88 -30.56
N ALA A 695 -0.04 -6.25 -29.28
CA ALA A 695 -0.06 -5.29 -28.17
C ALA A 695 1.09 -4.27 -28.20
N ASN A 696 2.24 -4.65 -28.77
CA ASN A 696 3.44 -3.82 -28.85
C ASN A 696 3.64 -3.14 -30.22
N ASP A 697 2.70 -3.29 -31.16
CA ASP A 697 2.79 -2.61 -32.45
C ASP A 697 2.67 -1.08 -32.25
N THR A 698 3.36 -0.29 -33.07
CA THR A 698 3.04 1.14 -33.23
C THR A 698 1.82 1.28 -34.13
N VAL A 699 0.88 2.15 -33.77
CA VAL A 699 -0.38 2.32 -34.51
C VAL A 699 -0.37 3.66 -35.21
N LEU A 700 -0.90 3.66 -36.42
CA LEU A 700 -1.10 4.79 -37.29
C LEU A 700 -2.58 4.83 -37.68
N VAL A 701 -3.08 6.04 -37.94
CA VAL A 701 -4.45 6.31 -38.34
C VAL A 701 -4.41 7.11 -39.63
N GLY A 702 -5.29 6.77 -40.56
CA GLY A 702 -5.54 7.54 -41.76
C GLY A 702 -6.64 6.90 -42.63
N ASP A 703 -7.13 7.67 -43.58
CA ASP A 703 -7.99 7.26 -44.69
C ASP A 703 -7.15 6.70 -45.83
N TRP A 704 -6.85 5.41 -45.76
CA TRP A 704 -5.91 4.77 -46.69
C TRP A 704 -6.47 4.54 -48.10
N ASP A 705 -7.80 4.58 -48.29
CA ASP A 705 -8.47 4.32 -49.58
C ASP A 705 -9.35 5.46 -50.10
N GLY A 706 -9.50 6.55 -49.35
CA GLY A 706 -10.11 7.80 -49.77
C GLY A 706 -11.63 7.79 -49.68
N ASP A 707 -12.20 7.00 -48.75
CA ASP A 707 -13.64 6.95 -48.53
C ASP A 707 -14.14 8.00 -47.51
N GLY A 708 -13.21 8.73 -46.91
CA GLY A 708 -13.42 9.74 -45.90
C GLY A 708 -13.47 9.20 -44.47
N THR A 709 -13.20 7.90 -44.25
CA THR A 709 -13.21 7.25 -42.95
C THR A 709 -11.80 6.80 -42.55
N ASP A 710 -11.35 7.27 -41.40
CA ASP A 710 -10.07 6.88 -40.84
C ASP A 710 -10.08 5.44 -40.31
N THR A 711 -9.02 4.72 -40.65
CA THR A 711 -8.84 3.31 -40.28
C THR A 711 -7.40 3.04 -39.83
N LEU A 712 -7.13 1.82 -39.35
CA LEU A 712 -5.90 1.51 -38.63
C LEU A 712 -4.81 0.95 -39.54
N ALA A 713 -3.57 1.37 -39.31
CA ALA A 713 -2.39 0.62 -39.72
C ALA A 713 -1.49 0.31 -38.52
N VAL A 714 -0.85 -0.86 -38.52
CA VAL A 714 0.13 -1.23 -37.49
C VAL A 714 1.52 -1.39 -38.09
N ARG A 715 2.55 -0.95 -37.36
CA ARG A 715 3.94 -0.94 -37.82
C ARG A 715 4.80 -1.90 -37.00
N ARG A 716 5.66 -2.67 -37.71
CA ARG A 716 6.70 -3.55 -37.15
C ARG A 716 8.01 -3.33 -37.89
N GLY A 717 8.98 -2.70 -37.23
CA GLY A 717 10.20 -2.27 -37.92
C GLY A 717 9.87 -1.29 -39.04
N ASN A 718 10.20 -1.64 -40.29
CA ASN A 718 9.85 -0.85 -41.47
C ASN A 718 8.63 -1.38 -42.24
N GLN A 719 7.92 -2.40 -41.72
CA GLN A 719 6.72 -2.95 -42.35
C GLN A 719 5.45 -2.34 -41.76
N TYR A 720 4.47 -2.09 -42.62
CA TYR A 720 3.17 -1.49 -42.30
C TYR A 720 2.06 -2.42 -42.77
N TYR A 721 1.10 -2.69 -41.88
CA TYR A 721 -0.02 -3.59 -42.11
C TYR A 721 -1.31 -2.75 -42.03
N VAL A 722 -1.83 -2.38 -43.19
CA VAL A 722 -2.93 -1.42 -43.38
C VAL A 722 -4.27 -2.15 -43.44
N LYS A 723 -5.29 -1.59 -42.80
CA LYS A 723 -6.67 -2.04 -42.78
C LYS A 723 -7.54 -0.90 -43.33
N ASN A 724 -8.39 -1.18 -44.31
CA ASN A 724 -9.38 -0.23 -44.88
C ASN A 724 -10.74 -0.36 -44.20
N SER A 725 -10.76 -0.89 -42.98
CA SER A 725 -11.98 -1.01 -42.19
C SER A 725 -11.67 -1.06 -40.71
N ILE A 726 -12.57 -0.56 -39.88
CA ILE A 726 -12.50 -0.71 -38.42
C ILE A 726 -12.92 -2.13 -38.02
N SER A 727 -12.08 -3.10 -38.34
CA SER A 727 -12.31 -4.52 -38.07
C SER A 727 -11.02 -5.24 -37.70
N GLY A 728 -11.15 -6.41 -37.05
CA GLY A 728 -10.00 -7.27 -36.81
C GLY A 728 -9.62 -8.11 -38.04
N GLY A 729 -8.66 -9.01 -37.86
CA GLY A 729 -8.24 -9.97 -38.89
C GLY A 729 -6.96 -9.58 -39.62
N GLN A 730 -6.79 -10.09 -40.84
CA GLN A 730 -5.62 -9.83 -41.68
C GLN A 730 -5.62 -8.40 -42.22
N ALA A 731 -4.43 -7.90 -42.53
CA ALA A 731 -4.25 -6.62 -43.19
C ALA A 731 -4.70 -6.69 -44.65
N ASP A 732 -5.33 -5.63 -45.15
CA ASP A 732 -5.74 -5.52 -46.55
C ASP A 732 -4.52 -5.20 -47.44
N LYS A 733 -3.49 -4.55 -46.87
CA LYS A 733 -2.24 -4.26 -47.57
C LYS A 733 -1.03 -4.30 -46.64
N VAL A 734 0.09 -4.83 -47.13
CA VAL A 734 1.38 -4.82 -46.41
C VAL A 734 2.44 -4.17 -47.28
N ILE A 735 3.11 -3.15 -46.74
CA ILE A 735 4.21 -2.46 -47.44
C ILE A 735 5.44 -2.33 -46.53
N ALA A 736 6.59 -2.02 -47.13
CA ALA A 736 7.79 -1.64 -46.40
C ALA A 736 8.31 -0.27 -46.88
N TYR A 737 8.52 0.66 -45.95
CA TYR A 737 9.01 2.00 -46.27
C TYR A 737 9.88 2.55 -45.12
N GLY A 738 10.95 3.27 -45.46
CA GLY A 738 11.89 3.82 -44.48
C GLY A 738 12.69 2.77 -43.70
N ARG A 739 13.25 3.21 -42.57
CA ARG A 739 14.08 2.42 -41.65
C ARG A 739 13.31 2.13 -40.35
N PRO A 740 13.62 1.02 -39.65
CA PRO A 740 12.98 0.70 -38.36
C PRO A 740 13.07 1.83 -37.31
N SER A 741 14.17 2.58 -37.28
CA SER A 741 14.42 3.67 -36.34
C SER A 741 13.72 4.99 -36.70
N ASP A 742 13.12 5.10 -37.90
CA ASP A 742 12.49 6.35 -38.32
C ASP A 742 11.22 6.63 -37.49
N THR A 743 10.96 7.91 -37.20
CA THR A 743 9.63 8.38 -36.78
C THR A 743 8.72 8.44 -38.00
N VAL A 744 7.47 8.00 -37.87
CA VAL A 744 6.50 7.95 -38.97
C VAL A 744 5.39 8.95 -38.73
N LEU A 745 4.98 9.62 -39.79
CA LEU A 745 3.88 10.55 -39.86
C LEU A 745 2.89 10.07 -40.94
N VAL A 746 1.62 10.40 -40.76
CA VAL A 746 0.53 10.10 -41.70
C VAL A 746 -0.14 11.41 -42.07
N GLY A 747 -0.52 11.54 -43.33
CA GLY A 747 -1.35 12.62 -43.83
C GLY A 747 -1.58 12.52 -45.34
N ASP A 748 -2.52 13.32 -45.84
CA ASP A 748 -2.79 13.57 -47.26
C ASP A 748 -1.85 14.68 -47.77
N TRP A 749 -0.66 14.28 -48.21
CA TRP A 749 0.38 15.24 -48.57
C TRP A 749 0.16 15.94 -49.92
N ASP A 750 -0.69 15.41 -50.80
CA ASP A 750 -0.95 15.97 -52.13
C ASP A 750 -2.40 16.39 -52.42
N GLY A 751 -3.33 16.10 -51.51
CA GLY A 751 -4.71 16.58 -51.52
C GLY A 751 -5.64 15.72 -52.36
N ASP A 752 -5.34 14.42 -52.51
CA ASP A 752 -6.18 13.49 -53.27
C ASP A 752 -7.26 12.80 -52.41
N GLY A 753 -7.31 13.12 -51.12
CA GLY A 753 -8.19 12.56 -50.11
C GLY A 753 -7.66 11.27 -49.47
N LYS A 754 -6.43 10.83 -49.77
CA LYS A 754 -5.84 9.61 -49.20
C LYS A 754 -4.64 9.89 -48.32
N ASP A 755 -4.67 9.29 -47.15
CA ASP A 755 -3.57 9.32 -46.23
C ASP A 755 -2.42 8.41 -46.64
N THR A 756 -1.21 8.96 -46.59
CA THR A 756 0.02 8.26 -46.96
C THR A 756 1.17 8.58 -45.99
N LEU A 757 2.32 7.91 -46.17
CA LEU A 757 3.37 7.89 -45.15
C LEU A 757 4.48 8.92 -45.42
N ALA A 758 4.92 9.59 -44.34
CA ALA A 758 6.21 10.27 -44.29
C ALA A 758 7.09 9.70 -43.18
N VAL A 759 8.41 9.60 -43.44
CA VAL A 759 9.38 9.20 -42.41
C VAL A 759 10.34 10.35 -42.09
N ARG A 760 10.68 10.52 -40.82
CA ARG A 760 11.51 11.63 -40.31
C ARG A 760 12.85 11.15 -39.78
N ARG A 761 13.92 11.86 -40.15
CA ARG A 761 15.30 11.70 -39.65
C ARG A 761 15.87 13.05 -39.26
N GLY A 762 16.01 13.31 -37.96
CA GLY A 762 16.37 14.64 -37.47
C GLY A 762 15.31 15.68 -37.88
N ASN A 763 15.72 16.71 -38.61
CA ASN A 763 14.79 17.72 -39.16
C ASN A 763 14.39 17.47 -40.63
N THR A 764 14.76 16.32 -41.21
CA THR A 764 14.47 15.97 -42.61
C THR A 764 13.32 14.98 -42.70
N TYR A 765 12.40 15.21 -43.63
CA TYR A 765 11.18 14.44 -43.87
C TYR A 765 11.21 13.85 -45.29
N TYR A 766 10.88 12.57 -45.40
CA TYR A 766 10.86 11.79 -46.64
C TYR A 766 9.42 11.34 -46.89
N ILE A 767 8.71 12.10 -47.74
CA ILE A 767 7.27 11.95 -47.99
C ILE A 767 7.03 10.98 -49.16
N LYS A 768 6.02 10.13 -49.02
CA LYS A 768 5.52 9.26 -50.08
C LYS A 768 4.04 9.55 -50.30
N ASN A 769 3.63 9.84 -51.53
CA ASN A 769 2.24 10.09 -51.92
C ASN A 769 1.51 8.80 -52.33
N SER A 770 1.96 7.66 -51.82
CA SER A 770 1.31 6.38 -52.07
C SER A 770 1.65 5.40 -50.96
N ILE A 771 0.72 4.49 -50.65
CA ILE A 771 0.99 3.33 -49.80
C ILE A 771 1.78 2.29 -50.61
N SER A 772 3.07 2.56 -50.80
CA SER A 772 4.03 1.70 -51.49
C SER A 772 5.43 1.84 -50.87
N GLY A 773 6.33 0.91 -51.20
CA GLY A 773 7.75 1.03 -50.84
C GLY A 773 8.55 1.87 -51.84
N GLY A 774 9.86 1.97 -51.63
CA GLY A 774 10.79 2.62 -52.56
C GLY A 774 11.27 4.00 -52.09
N ALA A 775 11.72 4.83 -53.04
CA ALA A 775 12.21 6.18 -52.77
C ALA A 775 11.07 7.13 -52.37
N ALA A 776 11.42 8.17 -51.61
CA ALA A 776 10.50 9.25 -51.28
C ALA A 776 10.17 10.07 -52.53
N ASP A 777 8.92 10.51 -52.65
CA ASP A 777 8.47 11.40 -53.73
C ASP A 777 8.92 12.84 -53.47
N LYS A 778 9.06 13.22 -52.18
CA LYS A 778 9.53 14.54 -51.78
C LYS A 778 10.38 14.48 -50.51
N VAL A 779 11.43 15.30 -50.47
CA VAL A 779 12.30 15.45 -49.28
C VAL A 779 12.37 16.92 -48.89
N ILE A 780 12.07 17.24 -47.63
CA ILE A 780 12.13 18.60 -47.10
C ILE A 780 12.82 18.63 -45.73
N ALA A 781 13.30 19.80 -45.32
CA ALA A 781 13.78 20.04 -43.97
C ALA A 781 12.95 21.14 -43.29
N TYR A 782 12.47 20.89 -42.07
CA TYR A 782 11.68 21.85 -41.30
C TYR A 782 11.84 21.61 -39.78
N GLY A 783 11.97 22.71 -39.04
CA GLY A 783 12.17 22.67 -37.59
C GLY A 783 13.55 22.15 -37.15
N ARG A 784 13.64 21.78 -35.88
CA ARG A 784 14.84 21.25 -35.20
C ARG A 784 14.71 19.75 -34.98
N ALA A 785 15.83 19.05 -34.81
CA ALA A 785 15.85 17.60 -34.63
C ALA A 785 15.02 17.11 -33.41
N ASN A 786 15.01 17.89 -32.33
CA ASN A 786 14.32 17.52 -31.08
C ASN A 786 12.89 18.10 -30.96
N ASP A 787 12.38 18.75 -32.00
CA ASP A 787 10.99 19.22 -32.00
C ASP A 787 10.02 18.03 -32.03
N VAL A 788 8.88 18.16 -31.33
CA VAL A 788 7.71 17.29 -31.54
C VAL A 788 7.00 17.77 -32.81
N VAL A 789 6.62 16.84 -33.69
CA VAL A 789 6.01 17.15 -34.98
C VAL A 789 4.56 16.72 -34.98
N LEU A 790 3.71 17.56 -35.56
CA LEU A 790 2.29 17.36 -35.75
C LEU A 790 1.97 17.51 -37.25
N VAL A 791 0.93 16.82 -37.69
CA VAL A 791 0.43 16.83 -39.08
C VAL A 791 -1.04 17.21 -39.06
N GLY A 792 -1.46 18.02 -40.04
CA GLY A 792 -2.85 18.33 -40.30
C GLY A 792 -3.01 19.38 -41.42
N ASP A 793 -4.23 19.55 -41.89
CA ASP A 793 -4.66 20.60 -42.81
C ASP A 793 -5.02 21.88 -42.03
N TRP A 794 -3.99 22.66 -41.72
CA TRP A 794 -4.14 23.85 -40.88
C TRP A 794 -4.92 25.00 -41.54
N ASN A 795 -5.03 25.02 -42.87
CA ASN A 795 -5.66 26.11 -43.64
C ASN A 795 -6.95 25.72 -44.36
N GLY A 796 -7.29 24.44 -44.42
CA GLY A 796 -8.51 23.91 -45.03
C GLY A 796 -8.42 23.82 -46.55
N ASP A 797 -7.23 23.56 -47.11
CA ASP A 797 -7.04 23.40 -48.55
C ASP A 797 -7.05 21.94 -49.03
N GLY A 798 -7.28 21.00 -48.11
CA GLY A 798 -7.29 19.57 -48.31
C GLY A 798 -5.90 18.92 -48.23
N LYS A 799 -4.83 19.65 -47.90
CA LYS A 799 -3.47 19.09 -47.82
C LYS A 799 -2.90 19.15 -46.43
N ASP A 800 -2.37 18.02 -46.00
CA ASP A 800 -1.66 17.92 -44.75
C ASP A 800 -0.27 18.52 -44.80
N THR A 801 0.02 19.31 -43.78
CA THR A 801 1.29 20.03 -43.61
C THR A 801 1.78 19.99 -42.17
N LEU A 802 3.00 20.47 -41.93
CA LEU A 802 3.70 20.25 -40.66
C LEU A 802 3.52 21.40 -39.66
N ALA A 803 3.36 21.05 -38.39
CA ALA A 803 3.62 21.94 -37.28
C ALA A 803 4.69 21.36 -36.34
N VAL A 804 5.51 22.23 -35.74
CA VAL A 804 6.48 21.83 -34.71
C VAL A 804 6.15 22.46 -33.36
N ARG A 805 6.24 21.66 -32.29
CA ARG A 805 5.92 22.06 -30.92
C ARG A 805 7.16 22.16 -30.05
N ARG A 806 7.23 23.26 -29.29
CA ARG A 806 8.27 23.56 -28.29
C ARG A 806 7.61 24.03 -27.01
N GLY A 807 7.61 23.18 -25.98
CA GLY A 807 6.83 23.45 -24.77
C GLY A 807 5.34 23.55 -25.11
N ASN A 808 4.70 24.67 -24.81
CA ASN A 808 3.30 24.93 -25.17
C ASN A 808 3.13 25.80 -26.43
N VAL A 809 4.21 26.04 -27.19
CA VAL A 809 4.20 26.88 -28.40
C VAL A 809 4.25 26.00 -29.65
N TYR A 810 3.40 26.30 -30.63
CA TYR A 810 3.26 25.59 -31.90
C TYR A 810 3.63 26.52 -33.06
N HIS A 811 4.48 26.04 -33.95
CA HIS A 811 4.95 26.72 -35.14
C HIS A 811 4.37 26.00 -36.37
N VAL A 812 3.23 26.51 -36.85
CA VAL A 812 2.42 25.91 -37.91
C VAL A 812 2.91 26.40 -39.27
N LYS A 813 3.01 25.48 -40.24
CA LYS A 813 3.35 25.77 -41.63
C LYS A 813 2.26 25.22 -42.53
N ASN A 814 1.69 26.06 -43.39
CA ASN A 814 0.63 25.72 -44.36
C ASN A 814 1.22 25.24 -45.70
N SER A 815 2.48 24.79 -45.72
CA SER A 815 3.12 24.30 -46.94
C SER A 815 4.24 23.33 -46.61
N MET A 816 4.44 22.35 -47.50
CA MET A 816 5.54 21.39 -47.41
C MET A 816 6.84 22.00 -47.96
N SER A 817 7.37 23.00 -47.27
CA SER A 817 8.65 23.68 -47.54
C SER A 817 9.41 23.98 -46.25
N GLY A 818 10.72 24.25 -46.37
CA GLY A 818 11.49 24.84 -45.27
C GLY A 818 11.14 26.31 -45.03
N GLY A 819 11.74 26.93 -44.01
CA GLY A 819 11.61 28.36 -43.70
C GLY A 819 10.89 28.67 -42.39
N ALA A 820 10.47 29.93 -42.24
CA ALA A 820 9.72 30.39 -41.07
C ALA A 820 8.31 29.79 -41.04
N ALA A 821 7.76 29.66 -39.83
CA ALA A 821 6.37 29.24 -39.63
C ALA A 821 5.41 30.33 -40.12
N ASP A 822 4.28 29.92 -40.70
CA ASP A 822 3.23 30.84 -41.15
C ASP A 822 2.43 31.37 -39.95
N ARG A 823 2.39 30.59 -38.84
CA ARG A 823 1.67 30.96 -37.63
C ARG A 823 2.36 30.41 -36.39
N VAL A 824 2.38 31.20 -35.33
CA VAL A 824 2.94 30.80 -34.02
C VAL A 824 1.90 31.06 -32.94
N ILE A 825 1.52 30.01 -32.19
CA ILE A 825 0.50 30.11 -31.15
C ILE A 825 0.93 29.37 -29.88
N GLY A 826 0.39 29.79 -28.73
CA GLY A 826 0.52 29.08 -27.46
C GLY A 826 -0.80 28.44 -27.04
N TYR A 827 -0.81 27.15 -26.72
CA TYR A 827 -2.01 26.46 -26.22
C TYR A 827 -1.67 25.28 -25.30
N GLY A 828 -2.39 25.19 -24.18
CA GLY A 828 -2.14 24.18 -23.16
C GLY A 828 -0.85 24.39 -22.36
N LYS A 829 -0.40 23.31 -21.70
CA LYS A 829 0.82 23.23 -20.89
C LYS A 829 1.89 22.44 -21.64
N SER A 830 3.16 22.66 -21.30
CA SER A 830 4.29 21.94 -21.90
C SER A 830 4.24 20.42 -21.66
N SER A 831 3.69 19.99 -20.52
CA SER A 831 3.54 18.58 -20.15
C SER A 831 2.37 17.86 -20.83
N ASP A 832 1.49 18.58 -21.52
CA ASP A 832 0.30 17.96 -22.13
C ASP A 832 0.69 17.09 -23.34
N THR A 833 -0.04 15.99 -23.53
CA THR A 833 -0.07 15.27 -24.82
C THR A 833 -0.93 16.06 -25.79
N VAL A 834 -0.47 16.20 -27.04
CA VAL A 834 -1.17 16.99 -28.07
C VAL A 834 -1.74 16.07 -29.13
N LEU A 835 -2.93 16.44 -29.61
CA LEU A 835 -3.70 15.76 -30.63
C LEU A 835 -4.10 16.79 -31.69
N VAL A 836 -4.26 16.33 -32.92
CA VAL A 836 -4.68 17.14 -34.07
C VAL A 836 -5.88 16.48 -34.71
N GLY A 837 -6.83 17.31 -35.17
CA GLY A 837 -7.99 16.87 -35.95
C GLY A 837 -8.97 18.02 -36.23
N ASP A 838 -9.92 17.76 -37.13
CA ASP A 838 -11.07 18.60 -37.44
C ASP A 838 -12.21 18.33 -36.45
N TRP A 839 -12.08 18.92 -35.27
CA TRP A 839 -13.00 18.68 -34.16
C TRP A 839 -14.41 19.26 -34.36
N ASN A 840 -14.57 20.22 -35.26
CA ASN A 840 -15.83 20.91 -35.50
C ASN A 840 -16.43 20.62 -36.88
N GLY A 841 -15.72 19.93 -37.77
CA GLY A 841 -16.14 19.55 -39.12
C GLY A 841 -16.12 20.72 -40.10
N ASP A 842 -15.19 21.67 -39.96
CA ASP A 842 -15.04 22.81 -40.88
C ASP A 842 -13.96 22.61 -41.94
N GLY A 843 -13.34 21.43 -41.96
CA GLY A 843 -12.27 21.05 -42.87
C GLY A 843 -10.89 21.54 -42.43
N LYS A 844 -10.74 22.14 -41.24
CA LYS A 844 -9.44 22.59 -40.72
C LYS A 844 -9.04 21.83 -39.48
N ASP A 845 -7.81 21.35 -39.52
CA ASP A 845 -7.21 20.72 -38.37
C ASP A 845 -6.79 21.73 -37.31
N THR A 846 -7.16 21.38 -36.07
CA THR A 846 -6.92 22.21 -34.90
C THR A 846 -6.47 21.36 -33.72
N LEU A 847 -6.11 22.01 -32.60
CA LEU A 847 -5.41 21.36 -31.50
C LEU A 847 -6.36 20.88 -30.41
N ALA A 848 -6.10 19.68 -29.88
CA ALA A 848 -6.56 19.29 -28.56
C ALA A 848 -5.37 18.91 -27.66
N VAL A 849 -5.49 19.17 -26.36
CA VAL A 849 -4.48 18.77 -25.37
C VAL A 849 -5.09 17.85 -24.32
N ARG A 850 -4.35 16.84 -23.87
CA ARG A 850 -4.82 15.80 -22.94
C ARG A 850 -4.09 15.87 -21.59
N ARG A 851 -4.86 15.73 -20.51
CA ARG A 851 -4.39 15.58 -19.12
C ARG A 851 -5.11 14.43 -18.44
N GLY A 852 -4.39 13.36 -18.12
CA GLY A 852 -5.03 12.13 -17.67
C GLY A 852 -6.01 11.63 -18.72
N ASN A 853 -7.29 11.47 -18.36
CA ASN A 853 -8.36 11.08 -19.30
C ASN A 853 -9.21 12.25 -19.81
N VAL A 854 -8.78 13.50 -19.59
CA VAL A 854 -9.51 14.72 -19.99
C VAL A 854 -8.84 15.39 -21.19
N TYR A 855 -9.64 15.78 -22.18
CA TYR A 855 -9.24 16.41 -23.43
C TYR A 855 -9.80 17.83 -23.49
N TYR A 856 -8.94 18.78 -23.84
CA TYR A 856 -9.25 20.20 -23.97
C TYR A 856 -9.13 20.57 -25.45
N VAL A 857 -10.25 20.60 -26.14
CA VAL A 857 -10.36 20.74 -27.59
C VAL A 857 -10.51 22.21 -27.97
N LYS A 858 -9.76 22.65 -28.98
CA LYS A 858 -9.83 24.00 -29.57
C LYS A 858 -10.28 23.87 -31.02
N ASN A 859 -11.29 24.63 -31.42
CA ASN A 859 -11.83 24.63 -32.78
C ASN A 859 -11.17 25.72 -33.66
N SER A 860 -9.98 26.20 -33.27
CA SER A 860 -9.21 27.19 -34.04
C SER A 860 -7.73 27.14 -33.66
N ILE A 861 -6.83 27.52 -34.57
CA ILE A 861 -5.39 27.70 -34.29
C ILE A 861 -5.15 29.00 -33.51
N SER A 862 -5.62 29.06 -32.27
CA SER A 862 -5.49 30.22 -31.39
C SER A 862 -5.14 29.78 -29.97
N GLY A 863 -4.65 30.73 -29.17
CA GLY A 863 -4.47 30.50 -27.73
C GLY A 863 -5.76 30.69 -26.94
N GLY A 864 -5.67 30.59 -25.62
CA GLY A 864 -6.78 30.81 -24.69
C GLY A 864 -7.47 29.53 -24.22
N ALA A 865 -8.72 29.66 -23.77
CA ALA A 865 -9.51 28.55 -23.24
C ALA A 865 -9.93 27.56 -24.34
N ALA A 866 -10.11 26.30 -23.93
CA ALA A 866 -10.67 25.26 -24.78
C ALA A 866 -12.14 25.59 -25.13
N ASP A 867 -12.54 25.23 -26.35
CA ASP A 867 -13.92 25.37 -26.80
C ASP A 867 -14.79 24.19 -26.31
N ASN A 868 -14.17 23.02 -26.08
CA ASN A 868 -14.82 21.86 -25.50
C ASN A 868 -13.88 21.11 -24.54
N VAL A 869 -14.43 20.53 -23.47
CA VAL A 869 -13.70 19.71 -22.50
C VAL A 869 -14.45 18.41 -22.28
N VAL A 870 -13.80 17.29 -22.58
CA VAL A 870 -14.41 15.95 -22.53
C VAL A 870 -13.54 14.96 -21.77
N GLY A 871 -14.15 14.02 -21.05
CA GLY A 871 -13.45 12.91 -20.39
C GLY A 871 -13.71 11.58 -21.09
N TYR A 872 -12.67 10.88 -21.55
CA TYR A 872 -12.80 9.58 -22.21
C TYR A 872 -11.57 8.67 -22.00
N GLY A 873 -11.83 7.39 -21.75
CA GLY A 873 -10.80 6.39 -21.47
C GLY A 873 -10.18 6.53 -20.07
N LYS A 874 -9.06 5.83 -19.89
CA LYS A 874 -8.20 5.84 -18.68
C LYS A 874 -6.99 6.74 -18.91
N ALA A 875 -6.33 7.16 -17.83
CA ALA A 875 -5.19 8.08 -17.91
C ALA A 875 -3.98 7.49 -18.69
N ASP A 876 -3.78 6.18 -18.60
CA ASP A 876 -2.69 5.41 -19.20
C ASP A 876 -2.97 4.88 -20.62
N ASP A 877 -4.18 5.12 -21.14
CA ASP A 877 -4.53 4.71 -22.51
C ASP A 877 -3.68 5.46 -23.56
N VAL A 878 -3.31 4.76 -24.64
CA VAL A 878 -2.82 5.40 -25.88
C VAL A 878 -4.01 5.98 -26.62
N VAL A 879 -3.91 7.23 -27.06
CA VAL A 879 -5.01 7.94 -27.74
C VAL A 879 -4.71 8.09 -29.23
N LEU A 880 -5.76 7.92 -30.01
CA LEU A 880 -5.81 8.09 -31.45
C LEU A 880 -6.90 9.09 -31.80
N VAL A 881 -6.72 9.82 -32.90
CA VAL A 881 -7.70 10.75 -33.45
C VAL A 881 -7.98 10.33 -34.88
N GLY A 882 -9.24 10.47 -35.28
CA GLY A 882 -9.67 10.30 -36.65
C GLY A 882 -11.19 10.36 -36.76
N LYS A 883 -11.64 10.37 -37.99
CA LYS A 883 -13.01 10.30 -38.44
C LYS A 883 -13.41 8.84 -38.64
N TRP A 884 -13.82 8.20 -37.56
CA TRP A 884 -14.12 6.76 -37.53
C TRP A 884 -15.45 6.35 -38.20
N ARG A 885 -16.25 7.36 -38.57
CA ARG A 885 -17.61 7.32 -39.12
C ARG A 885 -17.66 6.98 -40.61
#